data_AF-A0A511KNW4-F1
#
_entry.id   AF-A0A511KNW4-F1
#
_cell.length_a   1.000
_cell.length_b   1.000
_cell.length_c   1.000
_cell.angle_alpha   90.00
_cell.angle_beta   90.00
_cell.angle_gamma   90.00
#
_symmetry.space_group_name_H-M   'P 1'
#
loop_
_entity.id
_entity.type
_entity.pdbx_description
1 polymer ?
#
loop_
_entity_poly.entity_id
_entity_poly.type
_entity_poly.pdbx_seq_one_letter_code
_entity_poly.pdbx_strand_id
1 'polypeptide(L)'
;MKPSLAELQRQADEARALAQEAEREAQRRREREMEEKRKSPAEAEAAAAKRKEDEGERVRAEVEAKERARLEVEEREWCRLEAEVEERPQRQAKEGRAQHEAEETARREREANTEADRIEKERLATERKEKERKAREEARKRGEAEKKARLDAELEAQTKARQEAKRREDEREEKKPLEEERKAKEAEAKAKLDAELEAQEKEREGEMRKEKLRKEEERKAVLRAQWDAQQAERERRAVAAREEEAKKVEREQHELARLAALARKRKEEEERRKEAAEEEAKQKADEEAKKEKERQAEEAMWRKEIPPLWETWDTTTYDWTVPPDSPAMSAIVRDREQVFSKQRETGTPEIQLTSRKVIAQHMATYTHSTGGRAVYAYRIRDYESFCRSVDVPPWPLSTVMIALFCLATAPRGFALSTSNNIVTALRNSTRDCVKYWQELPGFSDLSSWPKADQALMEWKNMLNPIPDEEEESAVDTPRGGFPSAAEAAFEVEEGDEDEDEEEEEDGADEEDEDGADLDEETDADTKGRPAESGKKVRRSAPEMKKFALDCTKKYPLPDMPGMPHPGQSFANLQALLKAVAVALVPTLGVTPALTNRIIACKRRKNGCPFRISTVKRADGKVVVKGNSVYAHNHGPDQRLVADPSWRPQMRNDGVAAAVAKHDKLAANKKGKKRLSDSSELPVAKHPRRESETVKSDFSKRKITVKAAPATQDEPADPVSSTSAKDASSPPAPLDAPRTEVESIQAQHDYENMEFDNSSAGEMGRTAVKAASPAAEPAHALVKADSSTPAAQLPSRPSLPPGHSPAAPSSFRPDLEAFLFAVHPSLAPLTDPLVAAGITSHRLLALFAGMERSSRHSLYEYLRIEGDMPMLDAAAVEALDEACSMAQSSQWAVR
;
A
#
# COMPACT_ATOMS: atom_id res chain seq x y z
N MET A 1 -45.74 -121.70 -49.89
CA MET A 1 -47.02 -121.49 -50.60
C MET A 1 -46.79 -120.51 -51.75
N LYS A 2 -47.64 -120.48 -52.78
CA LYS A 2 -47.61 -119.43 -53.83
C LYS A 2 -48.79 -118.47 -53.57
N PRO A 3 -48.62 -117.14 -53.73
CA PRO A 3 -49.73 -116.20 -53.59
C PRO A 3 -50.82 -116.47 -54.64
N SER A 4 -52.07 -116.17 -54.32
CA SER A 4 -53.16 -116.42 -55.26
C SER A 4 -53.18 -115.40 -56.41
N LEU A 5 -53.81 -115.75 -57.54
CA LEU A 5 -53.89 -114.85 -58.70
C LEU A 5 -54.59 -113.52 -58.34
N ALA A 6 -55.64 -113.58 -57.51
CA ALA A 6 -56.37 -112.39 -57.04
C ALA A 6 -55.53 -111.49 -56.11
N GLU A 7 -54.59 -112.09 -55.39
CA GLU A 7 -53.69 -111.41 -54.45
C GLU A 7 -52.55 -110.68 -55.19
N LEU A 8 -52.00 -111.32 -56.23
CA LEU A 8 -51.11 -110.66 -57.20
C LEU A 8 -51.82 -109.54 -57.98
N GLN A 9 -53.08 -109.75 -58.39
CA GLN A 9 -53.89 -108.73 -59.05
C GLN A 9 -54.09 -107.52 -58.13
N ARG A 10 -54.51 -107.75 -56.88
CA ARG A 10 -54.64 -106.68 -55.88
C ARG A 10 -53.32 -105.94 -55.67
N GLN A 11 -52.19 -106.64 -55.51
CA GLN A 11 -50.87 -106.01 -55.35
C GLN A 11 -50.48 -105.16 -56.58
N ALA A 12 -50.84 -105.58 -57.80
CA ALA A 12 -50.61 -104.80 -59.01
C ALA A 12 -51.47 -103.53 -59.06
N ASP A 13 -52.73 -103.59 -58.64
CA ASP A 13 -53.63 -102.43 -58.62
C ASP A 13 -53.34 -101.49 -57.44
N GLU A 14 -52.90 -102.01 -56.30
CA GLU A 14 -52.40 -101.24 -55.14
C GLU A 14 -51.08 -100.51 -55.49
N ALA A 15 -50.17 -101.15 -56.23
CA ALA A 15 -48.96 -100.51 -56.78
C ALA A 15 -49.29 -99.42 -57.82
N ARG A 16 -50.33 -99.61 -58.65
CA ARG A 16 -50.81 -98.58 -59.60
C ARG A 16 -51.41 -97.37 -58.89
N ALA A 17 -52.16 -97.58 -57.81
CA ALA A 17 -52.70 -96.49 -57.00
C ALA A 17 -51.57 -95.64 -56.38
N LEU A 18 -50.57 -96.29 -55.78
CA LEU A 18 -49.38 -95.62 -55.22
C LEU A 18 -48.57 -94.88 -56.29
N ALA A 19 -48.44 -95.43 -57.50
CA ALA A 19 -47.77 -94.76 -58.61
C ALA A 19 -48.52 -93.48 -59.05
N GLN A 20 -49.85 -93.53 -59.15
CA GLN A 20 -50.66 -92.34 -59.48
C GLN A 20 -50.65 -91.28 -58.37
N GLU A 21 -50.58 -91.69 -57.10
CA GLU A 21 -50.44 -90.75 -55.98
C GLU A 21 -49.06 -90.06 -55.98
N ALA A 22 -47.99 -90.83 -56.19
CA ALA A 22 -46.64 -90.29 -56.34
C ALA A 22 -46.50 -89.35 -57.54
N GLU A 23 -47.16 -89.65 -58.67
CA GLU A 23 -47.20 -88.76 -59.84
C GLU A 23 -47.95 -87.45 -59.55
N ARG A 24 -49.10 -87.51 -58.86
CA ARG A 24 -49.84 -86.32 -58.40
C ARG A 24 -49.09 -85.52 -57.35
N GLU A 25 -48.24 -86.15 -56.53
CA GLU A 25 -47.36 -85.41 -55.62
C GLU A 25 -46.20 -84.75 -56.37
N ALA A 26 -45.55 -85.47 -57.29
CA ALA A 26 -44.48 -84.93 -58.14
C ALA A 26 -44.96 -83.76 -59.00
N GLN A 27 -46.19 -83.81 -59.54
CA GLN A 27 -46.80 -82.69 -60.24
C GLN A 27 -47.02 -81.49 -59.29
N ARG A 28 -47.60 -81.69 -58.10
CA ARG A 28 -47.79 -80.61 -57.12
C ARG A 28 -46.47 -80.02 -56.60
N ARG A 29 -45.38 -80.80 -56.55
CA ARG A 29 -44.03 -80.29 -56.28
C ARG A 29 -43.53 -79.40 -57.43
N ARG A 30 -43.67 -79.84 -58.68
CA ARG A 30 -43.30 -79.03 -59.88
C ARG A 30 -44.11 -77.74 -60.00
N GLU A 31 -45.40 -77.78 -59.69
CA GLU A 31 -46.28 -76.60 -59.70
C GLU A 31 -45.84 -75.57 -58.64
N ARG A 32 -45.53 -76.01 -57.41
CA ARG A 32 -44.95 -75.15 -56.36
C ARG A 32 -43.59 -74.58 -56.77
N GLU A 33 -42.70 -75.40 -57.30
CA GLU A 33 -41.36 -74.97 -57.75
C GLU A 33 -41.45 -73.93 -58.89
N MET A 34 -42.45 -74.06 -59.78
CA MET A 34 -42.74 -73.08 -60.84
C MET A 34 -43.41 -71.79 -60.33
N GLU A 35 -44.18 -71.87 -59.25
CA GLU A 35 -44.75 -70.70 -58.57
C GLU A 35 -43.68 -69.93 -57.78
N GLU A 36 -42.80 -70.64 -57.07
CA GLU A 36 -41.66 -70.09 -56.33
C GLU A 36 -40.64 -69.41 -57.26
N LYS A 37 -40.36 -70.01 -58.43
CA LYS A 37 -39.57 -69.39 -59.51
C LYS A 37 -40.25 -68.20 -60.20
N ARG A 38 -41.56 -67.99 -59.98
CA ARG A 38 -42.29 -66.79 -60.43
C ARG A 38 -42.37 -65.71 -59.37
N LYS A 39 -42.39 -66.07 -58.08
CA LYS A 39 -42.40 -65.13 -56.96
C LYS A 39 -41.03 -64.52 -56.69
N SER A 40 -39.97 -65.33 -56.66
CA SER A 40 -38.61 -64.86 -56.35
C SER A 40 -38.09 -63.70 -57.25
N PRO A 41 -38.31 -63.63 -58.58
CA PRO A 41 -37.92 -62.45 -59.35
C PRO A 41 -38.77 -61.21 -59.02
N ALA A 42 -40.08 -61.36 -58.80
CA ALA A 42 -40.98 -60.24 -58.50
C ALA A 42 -40.72 -59.66 -57.10
N GLU A 43 -40.44 -60.51 -56.11
CA GLU A 43 -40.05 -60.09 -54.75
C GLU A 43 -38.66 -59.43 -54.75
N ALA A 44 -37.71 -59.94 -55.56
CA ALA A 44 -36.40 -59.32 -55.74
C ALA A 44 -36.50 -57.95 -56.45
N GLU A 45 -37.37 -57.81 -57.46
CA GLU A 45 -37.61 -56.54 -58.16
C GLU A 45 -38.28 -55.51 -57.25
N ALA A 46 -39.30 -55.91 -56.47
CA ALA A 46 -39.93 -55.05 -55.47
C ALA A 46 -38.94 -54.60 -54.37
N ALA A 47 -38.08 -55.50 -53.88
CA ALA A 47 -37.03 -55.16 -52.93
C ALA A 47 -35.95 -54.23 -53.54
N ALA A 48 -35.64 -54.38 -54.82
CA ALA A 48 -34.71 -53.49 -55.54
C ALA A 48 -35.32 -52.11 -55.83
N ALA A 49 -36.63 -52.05 -56.13
CA ALA A 49 -37.36 -50.80 -56.28
C ALA A 49 -37.40 -50.03 -54.95
N LYS A 50 -37.79 -50.68 -53.86
CA LYS A 50 -37.80 -50.07 -52.53
C LYS A 50 -36.42 -49.54 -52.12
N ARG A 51 -35.35 -50.31 -52.33
CA ARG A 51 -33.99 -49.84 -52.01
C ARG A 51 -33.60 -48.55 -52.74
N LYS A 52 -34.07 -48.33 -53.98
CA LYS A 52 -33.84 -47.09 -54.73
C LYS A 52 -34.70 -45.93 -54.21
N GLU A 53 -35.89 -46.21 -53.68
CA GLU A 53 -36.75 -45.23 -53.02
C GLU A 53 -36.14 -44.79 -51.68
N ASP A 54 -35.76 -45.75 -50.82
CA ASP A 54 -35.04 -45.53 -49.56
C ASP A 54 -33.72 -44.74 -49.79
N GLU A 55 -32.95 -45.08 -50.84
CA GLU A 55 -31.72 -44.40 -51.22
C GLU A 55 -31.97 -42.97 -51.73
N GLY A 56 -32.99 -42.78 -52.59
CA GLY A 56 -33.41 -41.47 -53.06
C GLY A 56 -33.92 -40.55 -51.95
N GLU A 57 -34.59 -41.10 -50.92
CA GLU A 57 -35.00 -40.36 -49.74
C GLU A 57 -33.81 -39.95 -48.86
N ARG A 58 -32.85 -40.85 -48.64
CA ARG A 58 -31.60 -40.52 -47.92
C ARG A 58 -30.81 -39.41 -48.62
N VAL A 59 -30.73 -39.42 -49.96
CA VAL A 59 -30.06 -38.35 -50.73
C VAL A 59 -30.80 -37.01 -50.58
N ARG A 60 -32.14 -37.00 -50.59
CA ARG A 60 -32.93 -35.76 -50.32
C ARG A 60 -32.65 -35.23 -48.91
N ALA A 61 -32.72 -36.08 -47.89
CA ALA A 61 -32.45 -35.70 -46.51
C ALA A 61 -31.02 -35.18 -46.30
N GLU A 62 -30.02 -35.75 -46.99
CA GLU A 62 -28.63 -35.27 -46.96
C GLU A 62 -28.46 -33.90 -47.62
N VAL A 63 -29.18 -33.63 -48.72
CA VAL A 63 -29.19 -32.31 -49.38
C VAL A 63 -29.83 -31.26 -48.47
N GLU A 64 -31.01 -31.53 -47.91
CA GLU A 64 -31.66 -30.60 -46.96
C GLU A 64 -30.84 -30.38 -45.67
N ALA A 65 -30.09 -31.40 -45.22
CA ALA A 65 -29.19 -31.25 -44.07
C ALA A 65 -28.00 -30.33 -44.40
N LYS A 66 -27.43 -30.44 -45.60
CA LYS A 66 -26.37 -29.55 -46.10
C LYS A 66 -26.88 -28.12 -46.35
N GLU A 67 -28.11 -27.97 -46.82
CA GLU A 67 -28.74 -26.66 -47.00
C GLU A 67 -29.01 -25.97 -45.66
N ARG A 68 -29.59 -26.69 -44.68
CA ARG A 68 -29.74 -26.18 -43.30
C ARG A 68 -28.40 -25.79 -42.66
N ALA A 69 -27.38 -26.64 -42.78
CA ALA A 69 -26.04 -26.34 -42.25
C ALA A 69 -25.38 -25.13 -42.94
N ARG A 70 -25.67 -24.86 -44.22
CA ARG A 70 -25.22 -23.65 -44.91
C ARG A 70 -25.95 -22.40 -44.38
N LEU A 71 -27.27 -22.47 -44.23
CA LEU A 71 -28.07 -21.35 -43.69
C LEU A 71 -27.66 -21.01 -42.24
N GLU A 72 -27.38 -22.02 -41.42
CA GLU A 72 -26.86 -21.85 -40.04
C GLU A 72 -25.47 -21.17 -40.01
N VAL A 73 -24.66 -21.32 -41.06
CA VAL A 73 -23.38 -20.59 -41.21
C VAL A 73 -23.62 -19.16 -41.69
N GLU A 74 -24.49 -18.95 -42.68
CA GLU A 74 -24.82 -17.60 -43.18
C GLU A 74 -25.51 -16.75 -42.09
N GLU A 75 -26.37 -17.33 -41.25
CA GLU A 75 -26.97 -16.70 -40.08
C GLU A 75 -25.92 -16.32 -39.01
N ARG A 76 -24.97 -17.23 -38.72
CA ARG A 76 -23.86 -16.94 -37.79
C ARG A 76 -22.93 -15.83 -38.29
N GLU A 77 -22.66 -15.77 -39.59
CA GLU A 77 -21.89 -14.65 -40.17
C GLU A 77 -22.69 -13.35 -40.10
N TRP A 78 -24.02 -13.39 -40.28
CA TRP A 78 -24.89 -12.22 -40.12
C TRP A 78 -24.87 -11.67 -38.69
N CYS A 79 -25.13 -12.51 -37.68
CA CYS A 79 -25.07 -12.09 -36.27
C CYS A 79 -23.67 -11.58 -35.87
N ARG A 80 -22.60 -12.14 -36.45
CA ARG A 80 -21.24 -11.65 -36.23
C ARG A 80 -21.01 -10.26 -36.82
N LEU A 81 -21.50 -10.01 -38.03
CA LEU A 81 -21.39 -8.71 -38.69
C LEU A 81 -22.25 -7.65 -38.02
N GLU A 82 -23.44 -8.02 -37.55
CA GLU A 82 -24.33 -7.13 -36.77
C GLU A 82 -23.68 -6.73 -35.44
N ALA A 83 -23.13 -7.69 -34.69
CA ALA A 83 -22.36 -7.42 -33.48
C ALA A 83 -21.10 -6.56 -33.75
N GLU A 84 -20.38 -6.79 -34.86
CA GLU A 84 -19.22 -5.97 -35.23
C GLU A 84 -19.63 -4.53 -35.60
N VAL A 85 -20.81 -4.33 -36.21
CA VAL A 85 -21.38 -3.01 -36.50
C VAL A 85 -21.82 -2.29 -35.23
N GLU A 86 -22.39 -2.98 -34.24
CA GLU A 86 -22.78 -2.40 -32.95
C GLU A 86 -21.58 -2.12 -32.04
N GLU A 87 -20.55 -2.97 -32.04
CA GLU A 87 -19.34 -2.75 -31.23
C GLU A 87 -18.46 -1.63 -31.80
N ARG A 88 -18.47 -1.39 -33.12
CA ARG A 88 -17.64 -0.37 -33.79
C ARG A 88 -17.80 1.06 -33.22
N PRO A 89 -19.00 1.64 -33.02
CA PRO A 89 -19.15 2.93 -32.37
C PRO A 89 -18.71 2.91 -30.89
N GLN A 90 -18.85 1.78 -30.19
CA GLN A 90 -18.33 1.66 -28.81
C GLN A 90 -16.80 1.66 -28.77
N ARG A 91 -16.14 0.97 -29.72
CA ARG A 91 -14.68 1.02 -29.88
C ARG A 91 -14.21 2.42 -30.23
N GLN A 92 -14.84 3.09 -31.20
CA GLN A 92 -14.51 4.48 -31.54
C GLN A 92 -14.72 5.47 -30.37
N ALA A 93 -15.76 5.26 -29.55
CA ALA A 93 -15.98 6.05 -28.33
C ALA A 93 -14.97 5.77 -27.22
N LYS A 94 -14.43 4.54 -27.13
CA LYS A 94 -13.34 4.17 -26.20
C LYS A 94 -12.00 4.72 -26.69
N GLU A 95 -11.68 4.57 -27.98
CA GLU A 95 -10.49 5.14 -28.63
C GLU A 95 -10.48 6.67 -28.52
N GLY A 96 -11.61 7.34 -28.73
CA GLY A 96 -11.72 8.80 -28.57
C GLY A 96 -11.45 9.29 -27.15
N ARG A 97 -11.93 8.56 -26.12
CA ARG A 97 -11.59 8.85 -24.72
C ARG A 97 -10.11 8.61 -24.43
N ALA A 98 -9.56 7.47 -24.86
CA ALA A 98 -8.15 7.15 -24.68
C ALA A 98 -7.21 8.14 -25.40
N GLN A 99 -7.60 8.66 -26.57
CA GLN A 99 -6.87 9.71 -27.27
C GLN A 99 -6.96 11.06 -26.55
N HIS A 100 -8.13 11.44 -26.02
CA HIS A 100 -8.28 12.65 -25.21
C HIS A 100 -7.46 12.56 -23.90
N GLU A 101 -7.48 11.42 -23.22
CA GLU A 101 -6.70 11.18 -22.00
C GLU A 101 -5.18 11.16 -22.28
N ALA A 102 -4.75 10.58 -23.41
CA ALA A 102 -3.37 10.65 -23.88
C ALA A 102 -2.95 12.08 -24.28
N GLU A 103 -3.82 12.86 -24.91
CA GLU A 103 -3.53 14.27 -25.22
C GLU A 103 -3.51 15.14 -23.94
N GLU A 104 -4.40 14.89 -22.98
CA GLU A 104 -4.42 15.64 -21.72
C GLU A 104 -3.20 15.31 -20.84
N THR A 105 -2.83 14.04 -20.71
CA THR A 105 -1.58 13.66 -20.02
C THR A 105 -0.35 14.25 -20.70
N ALA A 106 -0.27 14.22 -22.03
CA ALA A 106 0.80 14.91 -22.78
C ALA A 106 0.76 16.45 -22.64
N ARG A 107 -0.41 17.05 -22.36
CA ARG A 107 -0.54 18.49 -22.04
C ARG A 107 0.00 18.78 -20.64
N ARG A 108 -0.42 18.01 -19.64
CA ARG A 108 0.06 18.09 -18.25
C ARG A 108 1.58 17.85 -18.16
N GLU A 109 2.12 16.93 -18.95
CA GLU A 109 3.58 16.67 -19.03
C GLU A 109 4.34 17.87 -19.62
N ARG A 110 3.80 18.54 -20.65
CA ARG A 110 4.39 19.77 -21.20
C ARG A 110 4.33 20.92 -20.20
N GLU A 111 3.20 21.10 -19.51
CA GLU A 111 3.00 22.09 -18.45
C GLU A 111 4.03 21.87 -17.32
N ALA A 112 4.13 20.65 -16.80
CA ALA A 112 5.10 20.27 -15.76
C ALA A 112 6.56 20.47 -16.21
N ASN A 113 6.92 20.10 -17.44
CA ASN A 113 8.25 20.36 -18.00
C ASN A 113 8.54 21.87 -18.09
N THR A 114 7.59 22.70 -18.53
CA THR A 114 7.79 24.16 -18.57
C THR A 114 7.93 24.78 -17.18
N GLU A 115 7.30 24.20 -16.15
CA GLU A 115 7.45 24.64 -14.76
C GLU A 115 8.81 24.22 -14.17
N ALA A 116 9.27 22.98 -14.40
CA ALA A 116 10.61 22.56 -14.03
C ALA A 116 11.69 23.45 -14.68
N ASP A 117 11.49 23.79 -15.96
CA ASP A 117 12.34 24.68 -16.74
C ASP A 117 12.27 26.15 -16.24
N ARG A 118 11.20 26.54 -15.51
CA ARG A 118 11.07 27.83 -14.81
C ARG A 118 11.84 27.81 -13.49
N ILE A 119 11.63 26.77 -12.68
CA ILE A 119 12.27 26.56 -11.38
C ILE A 119 13.80 26.48 -11.52
N GLU A 120 14.34 25.76 -12.52
CA GLU A 120 15.78 25.73 -12.74
C GLU A 120 16.34 27.11 -13.14
N LYS A 121 15.63 27.87 -13.98
CA LYS A 121 16.07 29.24 -14.34
C LYS A 121 16.08 30.16 -13.12
N GLU A 122 15.14 30.02 -12.18
CA GLU A 122 15.17 30.75 -10.91
C GLU A 122 16.31 30.28 -9.98
N ARG A 123 16.56 28.97 -9.90
CA ARG A 123 17.71 28.41 -9.17
C ARG A 123 19.04 28.96 -9.70
N LEU A 124 19.23 28.99 -11.02
CA LEU A 124 20.43 29.55 -11.65
C LEU A 124 20.51 31.08 -11.48
N ALA A 125 19.38 31.79 -11.50
CA ALA A 125 19.35 33.24 -11.24
C ALA A 125 19.67 33.60 -9.78
N THR A 126 19.20 32.81 -8.82
CA THR A 126 19.52 32.98 -7.39
C THR A 126 20.97 32.60 -7.09
N GLU A 127 21.47 31.48 -7.62
CA GLU A 127 22.88 31.11 -7.52
C GLU A 127 23.81 32.18 -8.13
N ARG A 128 23.44 32.76 -9.29
CA ARG A 128 24.18 33.86 -9.91
C ARG A 128 24.20 35.13 -9.04
N LYS A 129 23.07 35.51 -8.42
CA LYS A 129 23.01 36.63 -7.45
C LYS A 129 23.90 36.35 -6.22
N GLU A 130 23.97 35.11 -5.76
CA GLU A 130 24.76 34.70 -4.61
C GLU A 130 26.28 34.69 -4.91
N LYS A 131 26.67 34.20 -6.09
CA LYS A 131 28.03 34.31 -6.65
C LYS A 131 28.44 35.78 -6.83
N GLU A 132 27.56 36.65 -7.32
CA GLU A 132 27.83 38.08 -7.43
C GLU A 132 28.00 38.74 -6.04
N ARG A 133 27.16 38.39 -5.06
CA ARG A 133 27.31 38.86 -3.67
C ARG A 133 28.67 38.47 -3.08
N LYS A 134 29.09 37.20 -3.26
CA LYS A 134 30.40 36.70 -2.83
C LYS A 134 31.54 37.46 -3.51
N ALA A 135 31.49 37.67 -4.82
CA ALA A 135 32.49 38.45 -5.56
C ALA A 135 32.57 39.92 -5.11
N ARG A 136 31.42 40.57 -4.84
CA ARG A 136 31.36 41.94 -4.27
C ARG A 136 31.97 42.00 -2.86
N GLU A 137 31.74 40.99 -2.03
CA GLU A 137 32.32 40.92 -0.68
C GLU A 137 33.84 40.68 -0.72
N GLU A 138 34.33 39.80 -1.60
CA GLU A 138 35.77 39.64 -1.86
C GLU A 138 36.40 40.92 -2.37
N ALA A 139 35.79 41.63 -3.31
CA ALA A 139 36.28 42.92 -3.79
C ALA A 139 36.37 43.95 -2.64
N ARG A 140 35.41 43.94 -1.72
CA ARG A 140 35.44 44.78 -0.50
C ARG A 140 36.62 44.40 0.41
N LYS A 141 36.82 43.10 0.68
CA LYS A 141 37.94 42.59 1.50
C LYS A 141 39.31 42.90 0.87
N ARG A 142 39.45 42.77 -0.46
CA ARG A 142 40.66 43.16 -1.20
C ARG A 142 40.92 44.67 -1.08
N GLY A 143 39.90 45.51 -1.25
CA GLY A 143 40.03 46.96 -1.06
C GLY A 143 40.26 47.41 0.38
N GLU A 144 39.82 46.63 1.38
CA GLU A 144 40.16 46.82 2.80
C GLU A 144 41.62 46.43 3.08
N ALA A 145 42.09 45.30 2.53
CA ALA A 145 43.48 44.86 2.63
C ALA A 145 44.46 45.80 1.90
N GLU A 146 44.10 46.30 0.73
CA GLU A 146 44.89 47.29 -0.03
C GLU A 146 45.02 48.62 0.74
N LYS A 147 43.92 49.11 1.33
CA LYS A 147 43.95 50.29 2.21
C LYS A 147 44.85 50.06 3.42
N LYS A 148 44.82 48.87 4.03
CA LYS A 148 45.72 48.53 5.14
C LYS A 148 47.17 48.52 4.67
N ALA A 149 47.50 47.79 3.61
CA ALA A 149 48.85 47.73 3.05
C ALA A 149 49.40 49.12 2.66
N ARG A 150 48.54 50.01 2.15
CA ARG A 150 48.90 51.41 1.87
C ARG A 150 49.19 52.21 3.13
N LEU A 151 48.42 52.03 4.21
CA LEU A 151 48.69 52.68 5.51
C LEU A 151 49.96 52.14 6.17
N ASP A 152 50.18 50.83 6.12
CA ASP A 152 51.38 50.17 6.63
C ASP A 152 52.62 50.65 5.85
N ALA A 153 52.55 50.76 4.52
CA ALA A 153 53.61 51.31 3.67
C ALA A 153 53.81 52.83 3.84
N GLU A 154 52.77 53.60 4.12
CA GLU A 154 52.89 55.04 4.46
C GLU A 154 53.61 55.22 5.81
N LEU A 155 53.35 54.33 6.77
CA LEU A 155 54.01 54.32 8.07
C LEU A 155 55.48 53.87 7.97
N GLU A 156 55.78 52.87 7.14
CA GLU A 156 57.17 52.51 6.77
C GLU A 156 57.87 53.67 6.05
N ALA A 157 57.20 54.35 5.12
CA ALA A 157 57.75 55.53 4.46
C ALA A 157 58.05 56.66 5.45
N GLN A 158 57.22 56.88 6.49
CA GLN A 158 57.51 57.84 7.55
C GLN A 158 58.70 57.44 8.45
N THR A 159 58.83 56.17 8.83
CA THR A 159 59.98 55.72 9.64
C THR A 159 61.27 55.76 8.84
N LYS A 160 61.23 55.34 7.58
CA LYS A 160 62.35 55.43 6.63
C LYS A 160 62.74 56.89 6.33
N ALA A 161 61.77 57.78 6.13
CA ALA A 161 62.04 59.21 5.95
C ALA A 161 62.66 59.86 7.20
N ARG A 162 62.30 59.41 8.41
CA ARG A 162 62.98 59.86 9.66
C ARG A 162 64.41 59.33 9.76
N GLN A 163 64.65 58.08 9.40
CA GLN A 163 66.00 57.49 9.36
C GLN A 163 66.88 58.17 8.30
N GLU A 164 66.34 58.43 7.11
CA GLU A 164 67.07 59.13 6.04
C GLU A 164 67.26 60.62 6.34
N ALA A 165 66.30 61.30 7.00
CA ALA A 165 66.49 62.66 7.48
C ALA A 165 67.68 62.74 8.44
N LYS A 166 67.77 61.81 9.40
CA LYS A 166 68.93 61.70 10.30
C LYS A 166 70.22 61.42 9.53
N ARG A 167 70.23 60.43 8.63
CA ARG A 167 71.43 60.11 7.83
C ARG A 167 71.87 61.27 6.91
N ARG A 168 70.92 62.11 6.45
CA ARG A 168 71.20 63.34 5.69
C ARG A 168 71.63 64.52 6.57
N GLU A 169 71.41 64.46 7.87
CA GLU A 169 72.00 65.37 8.87
C GLU A 169 73.46 64.95 9.10
N ASP A 170 73.70 63.66 9.37
CA ASP A 170 75.03 63.06 9.50
C ASP A 170 75.90 63.31 8.24
N GLU A 171 75.40 62.99 7.04
CA GLU A 171 76.10 63.25 5.75
C GLU A 171 76.34 64.74 5.46
N ARG A 172 75.59 65.67 6.07
CA ARG A 172 75.78 67.12 5.90
C ARG A 172 76.86 67.70 6.80
N GLU A 173 77.22 66.99 7.87
CA GLU A 173 78.42 67.31 8.65
C GLU A 173 79.67 66.75 7.95
N GLU A 174 79.59 65.53 7.42
CA GLU A 174 80.71 64.85 6.76
C GLU A 174 81.13 65.45 5.40
N LYS A 175 80.20 65.95 4.57
CA LYS A 175 80.50 66.34 3.18
C LYS A 175 81.09 67.75 2.97
N LYS A 176 81.19 68.57 4.02
CA LYS A 176 81.70 69.96 3.92
C LYS A 176 83.14 70.13 3.39
N PRO A 177 84.12 69.21 3.59
CA PRO A 177 85.49 69.40 3.11
C PRO A 177 85.78 68.79 1.72
N LEU A 178 84.82 68.14 1.05
CA LEU A 178 85.04 67.40 -0.20
C LEU A 178 84.47 68.06 -1.46
N GLU A 179 83.67 69.12 -1.35
CA GLU A 179 83.15 69.84 -2.53
C GLU A 179 84.16 70.86 -3.12
N GLU A 180 85.22 71.20 -2.39
CA GLU A 180 86.25 72.13 -2.87
C GLU A 180 87.25 71.46 -3.82
N GLU A 181 87.61 70.19 -3.61
CA GLU A 181 88.60 69.50 -4.46
C GLU A 181 88.09 69.26 -5.89
N ARG A 182 86.77 69.02 -6.07
CA ARG A 182 86.22 68.60 -7.36
C ARG A 182 86.23 69.71 -8.42
N LYS A 183 86.29 70.99 -8.01
CA LYS A 183 86.32 72.15 -8.92
C LYS A 183 87.70 72.38 -9.56
N ALA A 184 88.76 71.71 -9.08
CA ALA A 184 90.11 71.83 -9.63
C ALA A 184 90.34 70.98 -10.90
N LYS A 185 89.55 69.91 -11.12
CA LYS A 185 89.81 68.89 -12.16
C LYS A 185 88.97 69.04 -13.43
N GLU A 186 88.04 69.99 -13.47
CA GLU A 186 87.13 70.21 -14.60
C GLU A 186 87.70 71.16 -15.68
N ALA A 187 88.75 71.92 -15.36
CA ALA A 187 89.37 72.88 -16.28
C ALA A 187 90.30 72.24 -17.34
N GLU A 188 90.87 71.07 -17.06
CA GLU A 188 91.90 70.44 -17.91
C GLU A 188 91.33 69.74 -19.16
N ALA A 189 90.11 69.21 -19.07
CA ALA A 189 89.51 68.41 -20.13
C ALA A 189 89.13 69.20 -21.40
N LYS A 190 88.93 70.53 -21.30
CA LYS A 190 88.34 71.33 -22.37
C LYS A 190 89.32 71.65 -23.52
N ALA A 191 90.62 71.58 -23.29
CA ALA A 191 91.64 72.02 -24.26
C ALA A 191 91.98 71.00 -25.38
N LYS A 192 91.35 69.82 -25.40
CA LYS A 192 91.65 68.75 -26.38
C LYS A 192 90.70 68.66 -27.58
N LEU A 193 89.54 69.31 -27.53
CA LEU A 193 88.47 69.10 -28.53
C LEU A 193 88.69 69.89 -29.83
N ASP A 194 89.24 71.10 -29.73
CA ASP A 194 89.23 72.09 -30.81
C ASP A 194 90.29 71.83 -31.91
N ALA A 195 91.07 70.74 -31.81
CA ALA A 195 92.11 70.36 -32.77
C ALA A 195 91.67 69.30 -33.80
N GLU A 196 90.51 68.65 -33.63
CA GLU A 196 90.08 67.51 -34.46
C GLU A 196 89.26 67.93 -35.70
N LEU A 197 88.61 69.10 -35.66
CA LEU A 197 87.61 69.52 -36.65
C LEU A 197 88.19 70.00 -37.99
N GLU A 198 89.46 70.45 -38.05
CA GLU A 198 90.07 70.99 -39.28
C GLU A 198 90.44 69.89 -40.31
N ALA A 199 90.41 68.61 -39.91
CA ALA A 199 90.83 67.50 -40.76
C ALA A 199 89.79 67.04 -41.78
N GLN A 200 88.48 67.16 -41.49
CA GLN A 200 87.42 66.51 -42.29
C GLN A 200 87.12 67.18 -43.64
N GLU A 201 87.44 68.47 -43.81
CA GLU A 201 86.87 69.24 -44.92
C GLU A 201 87.49 68.91 -46.30
N LYS A 202 88.65 68.25 -46.34
CA LYS A 202 89.36 67.86 -47.58
C LYS A 202 88.90 66.55 -48.22
N GLU A 203 88.04 65.77 -47.57
CA GLU A 203 87.60 64.46 -48.11
C GLU A 203 86.47 64.59 -49.14
N ARG A 204 85.61 65.61 -49.01
CA ARG A 204 84.33 65.72 -49.73
C ARG A 204 84.42 65.89 -51.24
N GLU A 205 85.52 66.39 -51.80
CA GLU A 205 85.62 66.64 -53.25
C GLU A 205 85.86 65.37 -54.08
N GLY A 206 86.24 64.25 -53.45
CA GLY A 206 86.56 62.99 -54.14
C GLY A 206 85.34 62.19 -54.62
N GLU A 207 84.22 62.25 -53.90
CA GLU A 207 83.08 61.33 -54.13
C GLU A 207 82.23 61.69 -55.37
N MET A 208 82.06 62.99 -55.63
CA MET A 208 81.18 63.56 -56.67
C MET A 208 81.47 63.06 -58.10
N ARG A 209 82.62 62.43 -58.35
CA ARG A 209 82.96 61.82 -59.65
C ARG A 209 82.64 60.33 -59.76
N LYS A 210 82.57 59.58 -58.66
CA LYS A 210 82.18 58.15 -58.66
C LYS A 210 80.67 57.96 -58.84
N GLU A 211 79.88 58.89 -58.30
CA GLU A 211 78.42 58.77 -58.22
C GLU A 211 77.71 58.68 -59.59
N LYS A 212 78.26 59.32 -60.65
CA LYS A 212 77.58 59.43 -61.95
C LYS A 212 77.55 58.13 -62.76
N LEU A 213 78.55 57.26 -62.63
CA LEU A 213 78.57 55.96 -63.34
C LEU A 213 77.57 54.97 -62.70
N ARG A 214 77.55 54.91 -61.36
CA ARG A 214 76.62 54.08 -60.59
C ARG A 214 75.14 54.28 -61.00
N LYS A 215 74.75 55.54 -61.25
CA LYS A 215 73.38 55.94 -61.61
C LYS A 215 72.91 55.46 -63.00
N GLU A 216 73.80 54.95 -63.87
CA GLU A 216 73.38 54.36 -65.15
C GLU A 216 73.15 52.84 -65.07
N GLU A 217 74.03 52.11 -64.39
CA GLU A 217 73.86 50.68 -64.13
C GLU A 217 72.60 50.41 -63.29
N GLU A 218 72.36 51.25 -62.29
CA GLU A 218 71.16 51.26 -61.44
C GLU A 218 69.87 51.31 -62.27
N ARG A 219 69.81 52.13 -63.33
CA ARG A 219 68.64 52.20 -64.23
C ARG A 219 68.42 50.93 -65.04
N LYS A 220 69.50 50.27 -65.46
CA LYS A 220 69.45 48.98 -66.20
C LYS A 220 69.06 47.82 -65.28
N ALA A 221 69.48 47.86 -64.01
CA ALA A 221 69.07 46.89 -62.99
C ALA A 221 67.57 47.03 -62.64
N VAL A 222 67.07 48.25 -62.44
CA VAL A 222 65.66 48.52 -62.11
C VAL A 222 64.69 47.96 -63.15
N LEU A 223 64.99 48.10 -64.46
CA LEU A 223 64.12 47.59 -65.51
C LEU A 223 64.04 46.05 -65.56
N ARG A 224 65.13 45.34 -65.22
CA ARG A 224 65.08 43.87 -65.09
C ARG A 224 64.29 43.46 -63.85
N ALA A 225 64.58 44.08 -62.71
CA ALA A 225 63.86 43.84 -61.46
C ALA A 225 62.34 44.10 -61.58
N GLN A 226 61.91 45.08 -62.39
CA GLN A 226 60.48 45.31 -62.68
C GLN A 226 59.83 44.18 -63.49
N TRP A 227 60.54 43.60 -64.46
CA TRP A 227 60.03 42.46 -65.23
C TRP A 227 59.92 41.21 -64.35
N ASP A 228 61.00 40.89 -63.63
CA ASP A 228 61.06 39.71 -62.75
C ASP A 228 60.02 39.82 -61.63
N ALA A 229 59.79 41.03 -61.09
CA ALA A 229 58.73 41.29 -60.12
C ALA A 229 57.31 41.06 -60.69
N GLN A 230 57.02 41.51 -61.92
CA GLN A 230 55.71 41.25 -62.54
C GLN A 230 55.49 39.76 -62.80
N GLN A 231 56.52 39.01 -63.20
CA GLN A 231 56.40 37.57 -63.39
C GLN A 231 56.17 36.86 -62.04
N ALA A 232 56.96 37.17 -61.02
CA ALA A 232 56.81 36.63 -59.67
C ALA A 232 55.49 37.06 -58.98
N GLU A 233 54.84 38.13 -59.42
CA GLU A 233 53.49 38.50 -58.97
C GLU A 233 52.42 37.62 -59.63
N ARG A 234 52.52 37.36 -60.94
CA ARG A 234 51.60 36.46 -61.66
C ARG A 234 51.67 35.03 -61.09
N GLU A 235 52.87 34.55 -60.82
CA GLU A 235 53.09 33.24 -60.21
C GLU A 235 52.51 33.19 -58.78
N ARG A 236 52.71 34.24 -57.96
CA ARG A 236 52.07 34.35 -56.64
C ARG A 236 50.53 34.34 -56.70
N ARG A 237 49.94 35.07 -57.65
CA ARG A 237 48.47 35.07 -57.86
C ARG A 237 47.96 33.68 -58.29
N ALA A 238 48.70 32.95 -59.13
CA ALA A 238 48.36 31.60 -59.56
C ALA A 238 48.48 30.56 -58.43
N VAL A 239 49.47 30.70 -57.54
CA VAL A 239 49.59 29.87 -56.32
C VAL A 239 48.45 30.18 -55.35
N ALA A 240 48.16 31.46 -55.08
CA ALA A 240 47.08 31.86 -54.18
C ALA A 240 45.70 31.35 -54.64
N ALA A 241 45.40 31.38 -55.94
CA ALA A 241 44.16 30.83 -56.48
C ALA A 241 44.03 29.31 -56.26
N ARG A 242 45.12 28.55 -56.44
CA ARG A 242 45.16 27.11 -56.14
C ARG A 242 45.04 26.81 -54.65
N GLU A 243 45.61 27.67 -53.80
CA GLU A 243 45.50 27.57 -52.35
C GLU A 243 44.07 27.87 -51.85
N GLU A 244 43.37 28.81 -52.48
CA GLU A 244 41.94 29.06 -52.23
C GLU A 244 41.06 27.89 -52.69
N GLU A 245 41.32 27.35 -53.89
CA GLU A 245 40.61 26.17 -54.42
C GLU A 245 40.82 24.93 -53.51
N ALA A 246 42.05 24.69 -53.06
CA ALA A 246 42.35 23.62 -52.09
C ALA A 246 41.60 23.83 -50.76
N LYS A 247 41.59 25.05 -50.21
CA LYS A 247 40.82 25.39 -48.99
C LYS A 247 39.31 25.29 -49.18
N LYS A 248 38.80 25.46 -50.40
CA LYS A 248 37.38 25.23 -50.73
C LYS A 248 37.06 23.72 -50.68
N VAL A 249 37.88 22.89 -51.32
CA VAL A 249 37.73 21.43 -51.28
C VAL A 249 37.88 20.88 -49.85
N GLU A 250 38.80 21.41 -49.06
CA GLU A 250 38.97 21.05 -47.63
C GLU A 250 37.71 21.37 -46.81
N ARG A 251 37.09 22.55 -47.02
CA ARG A 251 35.82 22.92 -46.37
C ARG A 251 34.67 22.01 -46.79
N GLU A 252 34.55 21.69 -48.08
CA GLU A 252 33.52 20.78 -48.61
C GLU A 252 33.69 19.36 -48.04
N GLN A 253 34.93 18.86 -47.93
CA GLN A 253 35.23 17.59 -47.27
C GLN A 253 34.91 17.61 -45.76
N HIS A 254 35.24 18.70 -45.06
CA HIS A 254 34.93 18.87 -43.64
C HIS A 254 33.41 18.96 -43.39
N GLU A 255 32.64 19.61 -44.27
CA GLU A 255 31.19 19.63 -44.20
C GLU A 255 30.57 18.25 -44.46
N LEU A 256 31.03 17.52 -45.48
CA LEU A 256 30.61 16.13 -45.72
C LEU A 256 30.95 15.22 -44.54
N ALA A 257 32.12 15.37 -43.91
CA ALA A 257 32.48 14.64 -42.69
C ALA A 257 31.57 14.99 -41.51
N ARG A 258 31.21 16.27 -41.33
CA ARG A 258 30.24 16.72 -40.31
C ARG A 258 28.85 16.12 -40.53
N LEU A 259 28.37 16.10 -41.78
CA LEU A 259 27.08 15.49 -42.14
C LEU A 259 27.09 13.97 -41.92
N ALA A 260 28.19 13.29 -42.27
CA ALA A 260 28.35 11.85 -42.01
C ALA A 260 28.37 11.53 -40.49
N ALA A 261 29.02 12.37 -39.68
CA ALA A 261 29.02 12.24 -38.22
C ALA A 261 27.61 12.43 -37.62
N LEU A 262 26.85 13.42 -38.10
CA LEU A 262 25.45 13.64 -37.69
C LEU A 262 24.54 12.48 -38.11
N ALA A 263 24.75 11.89 -39.30
CA ALA A 263 24.02 10.72 -39.76
C ALA A 263 24.29 9.48 -38.88
N ARG A 264 25.55 9.24 -38.47
CA ARG A 264 25.91 8.18 -37.52
C ARG A 264 25.24 8.39 -36.16
N LYS A 265 25.38 9.58 -35.57
CA LYS A 265 24.75 9.92 -34.30
C LYS A 265 23.22 9.73 -34.33
N ARG A 266 22.56 10.09 -35.44
CA ARG A 266 21.11 9.87 -35.61
C ARG A 266 20.76 8.38 -35.67
N LYS A 267 21.56 7.54 -36.33
CA LYS A 267 21.37 6.08 -36.30
C LYS A 267 21.55 5.52 -34.89
N GLU A 268 22.61 5.90 -34.21
CA GLU A 268 22.89 5.50 -32.81
C GLU A 268 21.75 5.90 -31.86
N GLU A 269 21.16 7.08 -32.06
CA GLU A 269 19.98 7.53 -31.30
C GLU A 269 18.70 6.73 -31.63
N GLU A 270 18.48 6.39 -32.91
CA GLU A 270 17.36 5.53 -33.33
C GLU A 270 17.49 4.08 -32.81
N GLU A 271 18.72 3.58 -32.77
CA GLU A 271 19.08 2.25 -32.24
C GLU A 271 18.82 2.20 -30.73
N ARG A 272 19.30 3.19 -29.96
CA ARG A 272 19.00 3.32 -28.53
C ARG A 272 17.52 3.53 -28.21
N ARG A 273 16.74 4.19 -29.09
CA ARG A 273 15.27 4.30 -28.94
C ARG A 273 14.57 2.96 -29.14
N LYS A 274 15.11 2.06 -29.98
CA LYS A 274 14.58 0.70 -30.16
C LYS A 274 14.94 -0.20 -28.99
N GLU A 275 16.19 -0.15 -28.52
CA GLU A 275 16.62 -0.85 -27.30
C GLU A 275 15.75 -0.44 -26.10
N ALA A 276 15.52 0.86 -25.89
CA ALA A 276 14.67 1.35 -24.80
C ALA A 276 13.20 0.89 -24.93
N ALA A 277 12.64 0.86 -26.15
CA ALA A 277 11.27 0.39 -26.37
C ALA A 277 11.13 -1.14 -26.19
N GLU A 278 12.16 -1.92 -26.55
CA GLU A 278 12.21 -3.37 -26.28
C GLU A 278 12.37 -3.66 -24.78
N GLU A 279 13.19 -2.87 -24.08
CA GLU A 279 13.31 -2.96 -22.61
C GLU A 279 12.00 -2.57 -21.91
N GLU A 280 11.33 -1.48 -22.33
CA GLU A 280 10.03 -1.07 -21.79
C GLU A 280 8.95 -2.14 -22.03
N ALA A 281 8.89 -2.72 -23.23
CA ALA A 281 7.97 -3.81 -23.55
C ALA A 281 8.23 -5.06 -22.68
N LYS A 282 9.50 -5.39 -22.45
CA LYS A 282 9.89 -6.49 -21.55
C LYS A 282 9.53 -6.19 -20.10
N GLN A 283 9.82 -4.98 -19.60
CA GLN A 283 9.47 -4.57 -18.24
C GLN A 283 7.95 -4.66 -18.00
N LYS A 284 7.12 -4.25 -18.97
CA LYS A 284 5.65 -4.41 -18.91
C LYS A 284 5.22 -5.88 -18.88
N ALA A 285 5.82 -6.74 -19.69
CA ALA A 285 5.53 -8.17 -19.68
C ALA A 285 5.94 -8.86 -18.36
N ASP A 286 7.11 -8.51 -17.81
CA ASP A 286 7.57 -8.99 -16.50
C ASP A 286 6.68 -8.45 -15.35
N GLU A 287 6.16 -7.22 -15.45
CA GLU A 287 5.21 -6.65 -14.48
C GLU A 287 3.83 -7.30 -14.55
N GLU A 288 3.30 -7.58 -15.76
CA GLU A 288 2.04 -8.31 -15.95
C GLU A 288 2.16 -9.75 -15.43
N ALA A 289 3.26 -10.44 -15.75
CA ALA A 289 3.56 -11.77 -15.21
C ALA A 289 3.76 -11.76 -13.68
N LYS A 290 4.24 -10.66 -13.09
CA LYS A 290 4.29 -10.46 -11.64
C LYS A 290 2.88 -10.27 -11.06
N LYS A 291 2.06 -9.39 -11.64
CA LYS A 291 0.66 -9.16 -11.21
C LYS A 291 -0.18 -10.44 -11.27
N GLU A 292 0.00 -11.27 -12.29
CA GLU A 292 -0.69 -12.55 -12.38
C GLU A 292 -0.21 -13.55 -11.32
N LYS A 293 1.10 -13.64 -11.06
CA LYS A 293 1.64 -14.44 -9.94
C LYS A 293 1.15 -13.93 -8.59
N GLU A 294 1.03 -12.62 -8.41
CA GLU A 294 0.52 -12.00 -7.19
C GLU A 294 -0.98 -12.32 -7.00
N ARG A 295 -1.80 -12.22 -8.05
CA ARG A 295 -3.20 -12.66 -8.06
C ARG A 295 -3.36 -14.14 -7.71
N GLN A 296 -2.55 -15.01 -8.31
CA GLN A 296 -2.54 -16.44 -8.02
C GLN A 296 -2.02 -16.75 -6.61
N ALA A 297 -1.06 -16.00 -6.10
CA ALA A 297 -0.54 -16.14 -4.74
C ALA A 297 -1.54 -15.64 -3.68
N GLU A 298 -2.26 -14.56 -3.96
CA GLU A 298 -3.37 -14.07 -3.13
C GLU A 298 -4.49 -15.12 -3.09
N GLU A 299 -4.94 -15.63 -4.25
CA GLU A 299 -5.95 -16.68 -4.29
C GLU A 299 -5.48 -17.97 -3.58
N ALA A 300 -4.20 -18.34 -3.72
CA ALA A 300 -3.62 -19.47 -3.00
C ALA A 300 -3.50 -19.22 -1.48
N MET A 301 -3.32 -17.98 -1.03
CA MET A 301 -3.36 -17.59 0.39
C MET A 301 -4.80 -17.71 0.92
N TRP A 302 -5.77 -17.12 0.23
CA TRP A 302 -7.21 -17.25 0.52
C TRP A 302 -7.70 -18.71 0.54
N ARG A 303 -7.08 -19.61 -0.25
CA ARG A 303 -7.34 -21.06 -0.25
C ARG A 303 -6.57 -21.85 0.83
N LYS A 304 -5.45 -21.33 1.36
CA LYS A 304 -4.59 -22.05 2.34
C LYS A 304 -4.83 -21.67 3.79
N GLU A 305 -5.02 -20.38 4.08
CA GLU A 305 -5.27 -19.91 5.46
C GLU A 305 -6.70 -20.22 5.93
N ILE A 306 -7.56 -20.64 4.99
CA ILE A 306 -8.98 -20.89 5.19
C ILE A 306 -9.31 -22.27 4.61
N PRO A 307 -9.33 -23.32 5.45
CA PRO A 307 -10.00 -24.57 5.10
C PRO A 307 -11.49 -24.29 4.78
N PRO A 308 -12.04 -24.89 3.72
CA PRO A 308 -13.45 -24.74 3.37
C PRO A 308 -14.35 -25.34 4.45
N LEU A 309 -15.01 -24.50 5.26
CA LEU A 309 -15.99 -24.97 6.25
C LEU A 309 -17.12 -25.81 5.63
N TRP A 310 -17.42 -25.61 4.33
CA TRP A 310 -18.45 -26.36 3.62
C TRP A 310 -18.16 -27.86 3.48
N GLU A 311 -16.91 -28.34 3.57
CA GLU A 311 -16.61 -29.78 3.69
C GLU A 311 -17.22 -30.44 4.95
N THR A 312 -17.76 -29.64 5.88
CA THR A 312 -18.56 -30.09 7.02
C THR A 312 -20.03 -29.62 6.98
N TRP A 313 -20.45 -28.85 5.96
CA TRP A 313 -21.80 -28.27 5.80
C TRP A 313 -22.48 -28.64 4.46
N ASP A 314 -21.91 -29.52 3.62
CA ASP A 314 -22.49 -29.95 2.33
C ASP A 314 -23.87 -30.63 2.43
N THR A 315 -24.37 -30.90 3.63
CA THR A 315 -25.75 -31.39 3.89
C THR A 315 -26.64 -30.36 4.60
N THR A 316 -26.13 -29.16 4.91
CA THR A 316 -26.86 -28.10 5.63
C THR A 316 -27.72 -27.26 4.68
N THR A 317 -28.75 -27.89 4.10
CA THR A 317 -29.84 -27.15 3.47
C THR A 317 -30.47 -26.22 4.52
N TYR A 318 -30.35 -24.90 4.36
CA TYR A 318 -30.98 -23.95 5.28
C TYR A 318 -32.48 -24.20 5.35
N ASP A 319 -32.99 -24.43 6.56
CA ASP A 319 -34.40 -24.75 6.77
C ASP A 319 -35.27 -23.49 6.74
N TRP A 320 -35.52 -23.00 5.52
CA TRP A 320 -36.47 -21.92 5.26
C TRP A 320 -37.94 -22.30 5.55
N THR A 321 -38.23 -23.52 6.03
CA THR A 321 -39.59 -23.94 6.40
C THR A 321 -39.96 -23.57 7.84
N VAL A 322 -38.97 -23.30 8.70
CA VAL A 322 -39.20 -22.73 10.04
C VAL A 322 -39.68 -21.30 9.88
N PRO A 323 -40.94 -20.96 10.26
CA PRO A 323 -41.42 -19.58 10.16
C PRO A 323 -40.68 -18.72 11.19
N PRO A 324 -40.08 -17.59 10.80
CA PRO A 324 -39.51 -16.65 11.77
C PRO A 324 -40.64 -15.89 12.48
N ASP A 325 -40.55 -15.79 13.81
CA ASP A 325 -41.59 -15.19 14.65
C ASP A 325 -41.81 -13.67 14.37
N SER A 326 -40.87 -13.03 13.67
CA SER A 326 -40.97 -11.68 13.12
C SER A 326 -41.80 -11.66 11.82
N PRO A 327 -42.91 -10.88 11.74
CA PRO A 327 -43.68 -10.71 10.52
C PRO A 327 -42.87 -10.08 9.37
N ALA A 328 -41.91 -9.20 9.68
CA ALA A 328 -41.05 -8.59 8.67
C ALA A 328 -40.02 -9.58 8.09
N MET A 329 -39.42 -10.45 8.93
CA MET A 329 -38.62 -11.59 8.47
C MET A 329 -39.45 -12.56 7.62
N SER A 330 -40.67 -12.88 8.06
CA SER A 330 -41.58 -13.78 7.34
C SER A 330 -41.96 -13.29 5.93
N ALA A 331 -41.96 -11.96 5.69
CA ALA A 331 -42.10 -11.40 4.35
C ALA A 331 -40.84 -11.64 3.51
N ILE A 332 -39.66 -11.29 4.03
CA ILE A 332 -38.39 -11.41 3.32
C ILE A 332 -38.07 -12.88 2.95
N VAL A 333 -38.40 -13.85 3.81
CA VAL A 333 -38.23 -15.29 3.52
C VAL A 333 -39.16 -15.79 2.40
N ARG A 334 -40.34 -15.18 2.25
CA ARG A 334 -41.29 -15.49 1.17
C ARG A 334 -40.78 -14.96 -0.16
N ASP A 335 -40.22 -13.76 -0.17
CA ASP A 335 -39.78 -13.07 -1.38
C ASP A 335 -38.31 -13.36 -1.76
N ARG A 336 -37.61 -14.19 -0.96
CA ARG A 336 -36.16 -14.46 -1.06
C ARG A 336 -35.67 -14.83 -2.46
N GLU A 337 -36.46 -15.56 -3.27
CA GLU A 337 -36.03 -15.97 -4.61
C GLU A 337 -35.97 -14.77 -5.58
N GLN A 338 -36.81 -13.75 -5.36
CA GLN A 338 -36.75 -12.47 -6.07
C GLN A 338 -35.52 -11.66 -5.64
N VAL A 339 -35.22 -11.66 -4.33
CA VAL A 339 -33.99 -11.05 -3.78
C VAL A 339 -32.76 -11.72 -4.38
N PHE A 340 -32.71 -13.05 -4.42
CA PHE A 340 -31.61 -13.81 -5.00
C PHE A 340 -31.47 -13.61 -6.52
N SER A 341 -32.58 -13.44 -7.26
CA SER A 341 -32.54 -13.05 -8.68
C SER A 341 -31.90 -11.68 -8.86
N LYS A 342 -32.43 -10.63 -8.19
CA LYS A 342 -31.84 -9.29 -8.27
C LYS A 342 -30.38 -9.25 -7.80
N GLN A 343 -30.02 -10.03 -6.78
CA GLN A 343 -28.63 -10.15 -6.33
C GLN A 343 -27.72 -10.71 -7.44
N ARG A 344 -28.15 -11.76 -8.17
CA ARG A 344 -27.42 -12.28 -9.35
C ARG A 344 -27.35 -11.26 -10.49
N GLU A 345 -28.43 -10.55 -10.76
CA GLU A 345 -28.52 -9.52 -11.81
C GLU A 345 -27.59 -8.33 -11.53
N THR A 346 -27.53 -7.86 -10.28
CA THR A 346 -26.68 -6.71 -9.88
C THR A 346 -25.21 -7.10 -9.69
N GLY A 347 -24.89 -8.34 -9.32
CA GLY A 347 -23.54 -8.74 -8.88
C GLY A 347 -22.54 -9.07 -10.00
N THR A 348 -22.26 -8.13 -10.90
CA THR A 348 -21.28 -8.30 -12.00
C THR A 348 -19.85 -8.66 -11.50
N PRO A 349 -19.00 -9.29 -12.33
CA PRO A 349 -17.65 -9.71 -11.94
C PRO A 349 -16.73 -8.56 -11.50
N GLU A 350 -16.85 -7.39 -12.11
CA GLU A 350 -16.05 -6.19 -11.79
C GLU A 350 -16.36 -5.66 -10.39
N ILE A 351 -17.64 -5.73 -9.99
CA ILE A 351 -18.10 -5.39 -8.64
C ILE A 351 -17.58 -6.43 -7.65
N GLN A 352 -17.58 -7.73 -7.99
CA GLN A 352 -17.03 -8.76 -7.10
C GLN A 352 -15.55 -8.50 -6.82
N LEU A 353 -14.76 -8.21 -7.86
CA LEU A 353 -13.33 -7.92 -7.75
C LEU A 353 -13.06 -6.67 -6.92
N THR A 354 -13.75 -5.57 -7.24
CA THR A 354 -13.58 -4.27 -6.57
C THR A 354 -13.99 -4.35 -5.09
N SER A 355 -15.16 -4.95 -4.82
CA SER A 355 -15.67 -5.12 -3.45
C SER A 355 -14.76 -6.03 -2.62
N ARG A 356 -14.30 -7.16 -3.19
CA ARG A 356 -13.31 -8.02 -2.52
C ARG A 356 -12.02 -7.30 -2.21
N LYS A 357 -11.48 -6.49 -3.13
CA LYS A 357 -10.26 -5.71 -2.90
C LYS A 357 -10.41 -4.71 -1.74
N VAL A 358 -11.51 -3.95 -1.73
CA VAL A 358 -11.81 -2.99 -0.64
C VAL A 358 -12.02 -3.71 0.69
N ILE A 359 -12.74 -4.82 0.70
CA ILE A 359 -13.01 -5.62 1.90
C ILE A 359 -11.75 -6.32 2.41
N ALA A 360 -10.88 -6.82 1.52
CA ALA A 360 -9.58 -7.39 1.86
C ALA A 360 -8.64 -6.35 2.48
N GLN A 361 -8.54 -5.16 1.87
CA GLN A 361 -7.79 -4.03 2.41
C GLN A 361 -8.32 -3.61 3.79
N HIS A 362 -9.65 -3.50 3.95
CA HIS A 362 -10.26 -3.24 5.24
C HIS A 362 -9.90 -4.35 6.25
N MET A 363 -10.09 -5.63 5.91
CA MET A 363 -9.77 -6.80 6.74
C MET A 363 -8.30 -6.90 7.13
N ALA A 364 -7.35 -6.47 6.29
CA ALA A 364 -5.92 -6.43 6.64
C ALA A 364 -5.66 -5.49 7.84
N THR A 365 -6.41 -4.39 7.98
CA THR A 365 -6.33 -3.55 9.18
C THR A 365 -6.92 -4.22 10.44
N TYR A 366 -7.58 -5.38 10.30
CA TYR A 366 -8.21 -6.14 11.37
C TYR A 366 -7.41 -7.38 11.78
N THR A 367 -6.74 -8.07 10.86
CA THR A 367 -5.94 -9.29 11.13
C THR A 367 -4.81 -9.06 12.13
N HIS A 368 -4.04 -7.96 12.01
CA HIS A 368 -2.88 -7.66 12.87
C HIS A 368 -3.23 -7.31 14.35
N SER A 369 -4.49 -7.36 14.76
CA SER A 369 -4.96 -6.96 16.10
C SER A 369 -5.56 -8.14 16.86
N THR A 370 -4.75 -8.75 17.74
CA THR A 370 -5.17 -9.85 18.63
C THR A 370 -6.36 -9.47 19.52
N GLY A 371 -7.46 -10.21 19.38
CA GLY A 371 -8.68 -10.07 20.19
C GLY A 371 -9.82 -9.35 19.46
N GLY A 372 -10.90 -10.08 19.19
CA GLY A 372 -12.15 -9.57 18.63
C GLY A 372 -12.12 -9.24 17.13
N ARG A 373 -11.03 -8.69 16.59
CA ARG A 373 -10.98 -8.31 15.16
C ARG A 373 -10.97 -9.50 14.20
N ALA A 374 -10.37 -10.64 14.56
CA ALA A 374 -10.48 -11.88 13.77
C ALA A 374 -11.93 -12.36 13.57
N VAL A 375 -12.83 -12.05 14.52
CA VAL A 375 -14.26 -12.41 14.39
C VAL A 375 -14.92 -11.70 13.20
N TYR A 376 -14.50 -10.46 12.89
CA TYR A 376 -14.98 -9.71 11.73
C TYR A 376 -14.67 -10.45 10.40
N ALA A 377 -13.42 -10.90 10.24
CA ALA A 377 -12.98 -11.68 9.09
C ALA A 377 -13.79 -12.98 8.94
N TYR A 378 -14.02 -13.70 10.04
CA TYR A 378 -14.86 -14.90 10.03
C TYR A 378 -16.29 -14.60 9.59
N ARG A 379 -16.94 -13.52 10.06
CA ARG A 379 -18.33 -13.23 9.68
C ARG A 379 -18.53 -12.80 8.23
N ILE A 380 -17.51 -12.19 7.60
CA ILE A 380 -17.51 -11.96 6.15
C ILE A 380 -17.38 -13.27 5.38
N ARG A 381 -16.49 -14.17 5.83
CA ARG A 381 -16.34 -15.51 5.23
C ARG A 381 -17.61 -16.35 5.35
N ASP A 382 -18.26 -16.33 6.51
CA ASP A 382 -19.51 -17.05 6.76
C ASP A 382 -20.61 -16.56 5.81
N TYR A 383 -20.68 -15.24 5.57
CA TYR A 383 -21.60 -14.62 4.60
C TYR A 383 -21.25 -15.01 3.14
N GLU A 384 -19.99 -14.96 2.73
CA GLU A 384 -19.60 -15.43 1.40
C GLU A 384 -19.89 -16.94 1.20
N SER A 385 -19.86 -17.75 2.27
CA SER A 385 -20.20 -19.16 2.22
C SER A 385 -21.71 -19.36 2.04
N PHE A 386 -22.53 -18.61 2.80
CA PHE A 386 -23.98 -18.55 2.62
C PHE A 386 -24.36 -18.19 1.17
N CYS A 387 -23.80 -17.10 0.64
CA CYS A 387 -24.08 -16.66 -0.73
C CYS A 387 -23.74 -17.73 -1.78
N ARG A 388 -22.60 -18.42 -1.63
CA ARG A 388 -22.24 -19.56 -2.49
C ARG A 388 -23.25 -20.70 -2.40
N SER A 389 -23.71 -21.06 -1.21
CA SER A 389 -24.67 -22.15 -1.01
C SER A 389 -26.11 -21.86 -1.46
N VAL A 390 -26.47 -20.60 -1.75
CA VAL A 390 -27.75 -20.21 -2.36
C VAL A 390 -27.59 -19.70 -3.81
N ASP A 391 -26.42 -19.93 -4.41
CA ASP A 391 -26.04 -19.52 -5.77
C ASP A 391 -26.28 -18.03 -6.07
N VAL A 392 -25.72 -17.15 -5.24
CA VAL A 392 -25.73 -15.69 -5.48
C VAL A 392 -24.32 -15.09 -5.28
N PRO A 393 -23.98 -14.01 -6.02
CA PRO A 393 -22.77 -13.25 -5.75
C PRO A 393 -22.89 -12.54 -4.38
N PRO A 394 -21.83 -12.56 -3.55
CA PRO A 394 -21.86 -11.94 -2.22
C PRO A 394 -21.96 -10.41 -2.26
N TRP A 395 -21.47 -9.77 -3.32
CA TRP A 395 -21.46 -8.32 -3.49
C TRP A 395 -22.41 -7.90 -4.63
N PRO A 396 -23.08 -6.73 -4.56
CA PRO A 396 -23.06 -5.77 -3.46
C PRO A 396 -23.82 -6.26 -2.21
N LEU A 397 -23.45 -5.78 -1.03
CA LEU A 397 -24.02 -6.21 0.25
C LEU A 397 -25.20 -5.32 0.66
N SER A 398 -26.42 -5.79 0.38
CA SER A 398 -27.68 -5.13 0.71
C SER A 398 -28.23 -5.51 2.10
N THR A 399 -29.06 -4.65 2.68
CA THR A 399 -29.72 -4.89 3.98
C THR A 399 -30.55 -6.18 3.97
N VAL A 400 -31.24 -6.48 2.87
CA VAL A 400 -32.06 -7.69 2.72
C VAL A 400 -31.21 -8.97 2.63
N MET A 401 -30.02 -8.92 2.02
CA MET A 401 -29.08 -10.05 2.03
C MET A 401 -28.47 -10.27 3.43
N ILE A 402 -28.19 -9.20 4.19
CA ILE A 402 -27.81 -9.31 5.60
C ILE A 402 -28.95 -9.95 6.42
N ALA A 403 -30.21 -9.58 6.15
CA ALA A 403 -31.39 -10.14 6.83
C ALA A 403 -31.54 -11.65 6.59
N LEU A 404 -31.50 -12.10 5.33
CA LEU A 404 -31.58 -13.51 4.95
C LEU A 404 -30.43 -14.33 5.56
N PHE A 405 -29.19 -13.80 5.52
CA PHE A 405 -28.04 -14.43 6.14
C PHE A 405 -28.16 -14.56 7.66
N CYS A 406 -28.64 -13.50 8.34
CA CYS A 406 -28.80 -13.49 9.79
C CYS A 406 -29.86 -14.48 10.27
N LEU A 407 -30.91 -14.72 9.48
CA LEU A 407 -31.86 -15.80 9.75
C LEU A 407 -31.23 -17.18 9.49
N ALA A 408 -30.60 -17.39 8.33
CA ALA A 408 -30.00 -18.66 7.94
C ALA A 408 -28.87 -19.15 8.88
N THR A 409 -28.21 -18.22 9.58
CA THR A 409 -27.11 -18.51 10.52
C THR A 409 -27.48 -18.44 12.00
N ALA A 410 -28.74 -18.25 12.34
CA ALA A 410 -29.22 -18.20 13.73
C ALA A 410 -30.12 -19.40 14.09
N PRO A 411 -29.57 -20.63 14.21
CA PRO A 411 -30.29 -21.73 14.83
C PRO A 411 -30.64 -21.38 16.29
N ARG A 412 -31.71 -21.99 16.81
CA ARG A 412 -32.17 -21.78 18.19
C ARG A 412 -31.01 -22.00 19.19
N GLY A 413 -30.65 -20.95 19.93
CA GLY A 413 -29.52 -20.94 20.87
C GLY A 413 -28.30 -20.10 20.45
N PHE A 414 -28.30 -19.47 19.27
CA PHE A 414 -27.16 -18.66 18.82
C PHE A 414 -26.92 -17.41 19.70
N ALA A 415 -25.72 -17.26 20.28
CA ALA A 415 -25.46 -16.29 21.34
C ALA A 415 -25.56 -14.81 20.90
N LEU A 416 -26.26 -14.01 21.71
CA LEU A 416 -26.73 -12.64 21.41
C LEU A 416 -25.63 -11.60 21.18
N SER A 417 -24.46 -11.86 21.75
CA SER A 417 -23.24 -11.07 21.52
C SER A 417 -22.67 -11.28 20.11
N THR A 418 -22.97 -12.41 19.48
CA THR A 418 -22.45 -12.80 18.17
C THR A 418 -23.29 -12.21 17.03
N SER A 419 -24.62 -12.25 17.15
CA SER A 419 -25.57 -11.68 16.17
C SER A 419 -25.35 -10.18 15.94
N ASN A 420 -25.22 -9.40 17.01
CA ASN A 420 -24.90 -7.97 16.92
C ASN A 420 -23.54 -7.72 16.23
N ASN A 421 -22.55 -8.58 16.47
CA ASN A 421 -21.23 -8.47 15.82
C ASN A 421 -21.31 -8.82 14.32
N ILE A 422 -22.15 -9.79 13.92
CA ILE A 422 -22.41 -10.12 12.50
C ILE A 422 -22.98 -8.91 11.75
N VAL A 423 -24.12 -8.38 12.20
CA VAL A 423 -24.79 -7.24 11.53
C VAL A 423 -23.88 -6.01 11.51
N THR A 424 -23.12 -5.78 12.57
CA THR A 424 -22.14 -4.67 12.63
C THR A 424 -20.97 -4.89 11.67
N ALA A 425 -20.44 -6.11 11.54
CA ALA A 425 -19.36 -6.41 10.62
C ALA A 425 -19.79 -6.18 9.16
N LEU A 426 -20.94 -6.74 8.80
CA LEU A 426 -21.51 -6.63 7.47
C LEU A 426 -21.88 -5.17 7.11
N ARG A 427 -22.62 -4.44 7.97
CA ARG A 427 -22.94 -3.01 7.70
C ARG A 427 -21.73 -2.09 7.60
N ASN A 428 -20.61 -2.37 8.29
CA ASN A 428 -19.36 -1.62 8.06
C ASN A 428 -18.83 -1.89 6.64
N SER A 429 -18.79 -3.16 6.22
CA SER A 429 -18.40 -3.57 4.85
C SER A 429 -19.26 -2.87 3.80
N THR A 430 -20.58 -2.78 4.04
CA THR A 430 -21.50 -2.03 3.18
C THR A 430 -21.10 -0.56 3.09
N ARG A 431 -20.96 0.15 4.21
CA ARG A 431 -20.61 1.58 4.21
C ARG A 431 -19.32 1.86 3.44
N ASP A 432 -18.30 1.03 3.65
CA ASP A 432 -16.97 1.29 3.09
C ASP A 432 -16.89 0.97 1.58
N CYS A 433 -17.84 0.18 1.06
CA CYS A 433 -17.99 -0.12 -0.36
C CYS A 433 -19.12 0.65 -1.07
N VAL A 434 -20.05 1.30 -0.34
CA VAL A 434 -21.35 1.78 -0.88
C VAL A 434 -21.22 2.70 -2.10
N LYS A 435 -20.17 3.51 -2.15
CA LYS A 435 -19.84 4.41 -3.27
C LYS A 435 -19.59 3.68 -4.60
N TYR A 436 -19.17 2.42 -4.57
CA TYR A 436 -19.01 1.56 -5.75
C TYR A 436 -20.30 0.80 -6.11
N TRP A 437 -21.35 0.93 -5.28
CA TRP A 437 -22.60 0.17 -5.42
C TRP A 437 -23.80 1.05 -5.76
N GLN A 438 -23.78 2.33 -5.38
CA GLN A 438 -24.87 3.29 -5.65
C GLN A 438 -25.11 3.53 -7.15
N GLU A 439 -24.08 3.40 -7.98
CA GLU A 439 -24.16 3.56 -9.44
C GLU A 439 -24.73 2.32 -10.17
N LEU A 440 -25.00 1.22 -9.45
CA LEU A 440 -25.35 -0.06 -10.05
C LEU A 440 -26.85 -0.22 -10.33
N PRO A 441 -27.25 -0.64 -11.54
CA PRO A 441 -28.64 -0.94 -11.83
C PRO A 441 -29.14 -2.09 -10.92
N GLY A 442 -30.28 -1.85 -10.25
CA GLY A 442 -30.90 -2.80 -9.32
C GLY A 442 -30.38 -2.76 -7.87
N PHE A 443 -29.24 -2.11 -7.57
CA PHE A 443 -28.81 -1.96 -6.17
C PHE A 443 -29.73 -1.03 -5.37
N SER A 444 -30.34 -0.04 -6.02
CA SER A 444 -31.46 0.74 -5.49
C SER A 444 -32.53 -0.14 -4.85
N ASP A 445 -32.98 -1.16 -5.58
CA ASP A 445 -34.10 -2.01 -5.21
C ASP A 445 -33.73 -2.98 -4.09
N LEU A 446 -32.49 -3.49 -4.11
CA LEU A 446 -31.94 -4.34 -3.05
C LEU A 446 -31.69 -3.57 -1.75
N SER A 447 -31.24 -2.32 -1.84
CA SER A 447 -30.98 -1.47 -0.67
C SER A 447 -32.26 -0.92 -0.04
N SER A 448 -33.27 -0.58 -0.85
CA SER A 448 -34.59 -0.10 -0.41
C SER A 448 -35.63 -1.20 -0.21
N TRP A 449 -35.23 -2.47 -0.18
CA TRP A 449 -36.15 -3.61 -0.15
C TRP A 449 -37.15 -3.52 1.02
N PRO A 450 -38.47 -3.68 0.77
CA PRO A 450 -39.50 -3.45 1.77
C PRO A 450 -39.24 -4.14 3.11
N LYS A 451 -39.25 -3.35 4.19
CA LYS A 451 -39.06 -3.78 5.58
C LYS A 451 -37.70 -4.41 5.91
N ALA A 452 -36.67 -4.34 5.06
CA ALA A 452 -35.37 -4.95 5.33
C ALA A 452 -34.72 -4.51 6.66
N ASP A 453 -34.68 -3.20 6.94
CA ASP A 453 -34.16 -2.68 8.21
C ASP A 453 -35.10 -2.94 9.40
N GLN A 454 -36.43 -2.89 9.20
CA GLN A 454 -37.41 -3.29 10.21
C GLN A 454 -37.19 -4.75 10.63
N ALA A 455 -37.01 -5.66 9.68
CA ALA A 455 -36.79 -7.08 9.93
C ALA A 455 -35.47 -7.34 10.67
N LEU A 456 -34.39 -6.62 10.35
CA LEU A 456 -33.14 -6.69 11.12
C LEU A 456 -33.29 -6.14 12.55
N MET A 457 -34.13 -5.13 12.77
CA MET A 457 -34.43 -4.64 14.12
C MET A 457 -35.32 -5.63 14.89
N GLU A 458 -36.38 -6.16 14.29
CA GLU A 458 -37.22 -7.20 14.89
C GLU A 458 -36.40 -8.44 15.25
N TRP A 459 -35.55 -8.96 14.35
CA TRP A 459 -34.64 -10.07 14.63
C TRP A 459 -33.65 -9.77 15.77
N LYS A 460 -33.09 -8.56 15.81
CA LYS A 460 -32.24 -8.12 16.92
C LYS A 460 -33.01 -8.05 18.26
N ASN A 461 -34.29 -7.68 18.23
CA ASN A 461 -35.15 -7.60 19.42
C ASN A 461 -35.63 -8.99 19.87
N MET A 462 -36.00 -9.90 18.95
CA MET A 462 -36.28 -11.31 19.28
C MET A 462 -35.08 -11.99 19.96
N LEU A 463 -33.86 -11.63 19.53
CA LEU A 463 -32.64 -12.11 20.17
C LEU A 463 -32.33 -11.44 21.51
N ASN A 464 -32.73 -10.18 21.70
CA ASN A 464 -32.56 -9.49 22.98
C ASN A 464 -33.96 -9.18 23.53
N PRO A 465 -34.71 -10.19 24.00
CA PRO A 465 -35.97 -9.92 24.69
C PRO A 465 -35.62 -8.95 25.81
N ILE A 466 -36.23 -7.76 25.74
CA ILE A 466 -36.30 -6.88 26.89
C ILE A 466 -36.96 -7.75 27.96
N PRO A 467 -36.32 -7.99 29.13
CA PRO A 467 -37.02 -8.67 30.20
C PRO A 467 -38.26 -7.83 30.45
N ASP A 468 -39.45 -8.39 30.24
CA ASP A 468 -40.70 -7.67 30.44
C ASP A 468 -40.62 -7.05 31.84
N GLU A 469 -40.54 -5.72 31.92
CA GLU A 469 -40.37 -5.04 33.20
C GLU A 469 -41.59 -5.43 34.02
N GLU A 470 -41.36 -6.23 35.07
CA GLU A 470 -42.42 -6.99 35.74
C GLU A 470 -43.58 -6.05 36.00
N GLU A 471 -44.74 -6.27 35.33
CA GLU A 471 -45.93 -5.48 35.60
C GLU A 471 -46.15 -5.56 37.11
N GLU A 472 -45.96 -4.45 37.83
CA GLU A 472 -46.07 -4.39 39.29
C GLU A 472 -47.56 -4.61 39.64
N SER A 473 -47.94 -5.89 39.61
CA SER A 473 -49.32 -6.34 39.54
C SER A 473 -50.02 -5.86 40.79
N ALA A 474 -51.01 -4.99 40.62
CA ALA A 474 -51.57 -4.18 41.69
C ALA A 474 -51.89 -5.01 42.94
N VAL A 475 -51.02 -4.91 43.96
CA VAL A 475 -51.21 -5.61 45.23
C VAL A 475 -52.31 -4.87 45.98
N ASP A 476 -53.53 -5.40 45.86
CA ASP A 476 -54.76 -4.92 46.46
C ASP A 476 -54.56 -4.58 47.95
N THR A 477 -54.35 -3.29 48.24
CA THR A 477 -54.03 -2.82 49.59
C THR A 477 -55.33 -2.43 50.30
N PRO A 478 -55.72 -3.09 51.41
CA PRO A 478 -57.09 -2.98 51.91
C PRO A 478 -57.51 -1.59 52.39
N ARG A 479 -58.60 -1.13 51.77
CA ARG A 479 -59.49 -0.01 52.14
C ARG A 479 -59.54 0.31 53.65
N GLY A 480 -58.79 1.32 54.08
CA GLY A 480 -58.92 2.00 55.37
C GLY A 480 -58.60 3.48 55.19
N GLY A 481 -59.48 4.39 55.61
CA GLY A 481 -59.33 5.81 55.28
C GLY A 481 -59.64 6.76 56.44
N PHE A 482 -59.25 8.02 56.27
CA PHE A 482 -59.87 9.23 56.83
C PHE A 482 -59.57 10.43 55.88
N PRO A 483 -60.31 11.55 55.92
CA PRO A 483 -60.41 12.49 54.79
C PRO A 483 -59.72 13.86 54.96
N SER A 484 -59.80 14.69 53.90
CA SER A 484 -59.58 16.16 53.85
C SER A 484 -58.10 16.61 53.82
N ALA A 485 -57.61 17.46 52.88
CA ALA A 485 -58.24 18.68 52.36
C ALA A 485 -57.62 19.19 51.02
N ALA A 486 -58.39 20.04 50.33
CA ALA A 486 -58.04 21.18 49.44
C ALA A 486 -56.82 21.16 48.46
N GLU A 487 -57.15 21.42 47.18
CA GLU A 487 -56.49 22.37 46.24
C GLU A 487 -55.00 22.18 45.85
N ALA A 488 -54.50 22.67 44.71
CA ALA A 488 -55.07 23.54 43.67
C ALA A 488 -54.70 23.05 42.25
N ALA A 489 -55.36 23.61 41.22
CA ALA A 489 -55.01 23.36 39.82
C ALA A 489 -53.79 24.17 39.36
N PHE A 490 -53.10 23.67 38.33
CA PHE A 490 -52.46 24.55 37.35
C PHE A 490 -52.53 23.91 35.96
N GLU A 491 -52.93 24.72 34.99
CA GLU A 491 -53.26 24.37 33.60
C GLU A 491 -52.40 25.30 32.74
N VAL A 492 -51.65 24.76 31.78
CA VAL A 492 -50.79 25.55 30.87
C VAL A 492 -50.96 25.00 29.47
N GLU A 493 -51.15 25.93 28.54
CA GLU A 493 -51.69 25.72 27.21
C GLU A 493 -50.76 24.98 26.24
N GLU A 494 -51.37 24.50 25.16
CA GLU A 494 -50.71 24.17 23.90
C GLU A 494 -50.07 25.43 23.30
N GLY A 495 -49.04 25.26 22.48
CA GLY A 495 -48.33 26.36 21.83
C GLY A 495 -47.79 25.92 20.48
N ASP A 496 -48.63 26.05 19.45
CA ASP A 496 -48.18 26.07 18.06
C ASP A 496 -47.40 27.36 17.80
N GLU A 497 -46.30 27.27 17.04
CA GLU A 497 -45.75 28.39 16.27
C GLU A 497 -45.01 27.81 15.05
N ASP A 498 -45.34 28.32 13.87
CA ASP A 498 -45.00 27.73 12.56
C ASP A 498 -43.62 28.18 12.01
N GLU A 499 -43.34 27.77 10.76
CA GLU A 499 -42.50 28.45 9.75
C GLU A 499 -41.08 28.92 10.15
N ASP A 500 -40.03 28.36 9.51
CA ASP A 500 -39.37 29.01 8.35
C ASP A 500 -38.10 28.27 7.81
N GLU A 501 -37.61 28.76 6.67
CA GLU A 501 -36.27 28.55 6.05
C GLU A 501 -35.93 27.15 5.46
N GLU A 502 -36.37 26.95 4.21
CA GLU A 502 -35.68 26.10 3.22
C GLU A 502 -34.42 26.79 2.62
N GLU A 503 -33.64 25.98 1.93
CA GLU A 503 -32.48 26.12 1.02
C GLU A 503 -32.32 27.48 0.26
N GLU A 504 -31.13 27.92 -0.22
CA GLU A 504 -30.10 27.22 -1.01
C GLU A 504 -28.66 27.84 -0.95
N GLU A 505 -27.72 27.07 -1.53
CA GLU A 505 -26.51 27.46 -2.31
C GLU A 505 -25.20 28.09 -1.72
N ASP A 506 -24.12 27.64 -2.38
CA ASP A 506 -22.79 28.22 -2.64
C ASP A 506 -21.76 28.56 -1.55
N GLY A 507 -20.53 28.07 -1.79
CA GLY A 507 -19.32 28.40 -1.02
C GLY A 507 -18.24 27.32 -1.07
N ALA A 508 -17.52 27.19 -2.19
CA ALA A 508 -16.36 26.31 -2.30
C ALA A 508 -15.11 26.90 -1.61
N ASP A 509 -14.30 26.04 -0.98
CA ASP A 509 -12.87 26.25 -0.67
C ASP A 509 -12.26 24.89 -0.26
N GLU A 510 -11.46 24.28 -1.14
CA GLU A 510 -10.59 23.14 -0.84
C GLU A 510 -9.12 23.58 -1.03
N GLU A 511 -8.40 23.86 0.07
CA GLU A 511 -6.94 24.06 0.06
C GLU A 511 -6.25 23.31 1.23
N ASP A 512 -5.16 22.63 0.87
CA ASP A 512 -3.95 22.29 1.65
C ASP A 512 -4.03 21.54 3.01
N GLU A 513 -3.69 20.24 2.99
CA GLU A 513 -2.81 19.62 4.00
C GLU A 513 -1.62 18.91 3.31
N ASP A 514 -0.41 19.45 3.47
CA ASP A 514 0.84 18.93 2.89
C ASP A 514 1.17 17.50 3.39
N GLY A 515 1.29 16.55 2.45
CA GLY A 515 1.83 15.22 2.70
C GLY A 515 3.37 15.20 2.74
N ALA A 516 3.96 15.41 3.91
CA ALA A 516 5.42 15.34 4.10
C ALA A 516 5.89 13.91 4.43
N ASP A 517 6.29 13.15 3.41
CA ASP A 517 7.07 11.90 3.57
C ASP A 517 8.47 12.20 4.13
N LEU A 518 8.87 11.53 5.22
CA LEU A 518 10.26 11.42 5.68
C LEU A 518 10.51 10.08 6.42
N ASP A 519 11.21 9.19 5.73
CA ASP A 519 12.37 8.40 6.19
C ASP A 519 12.36 7.81 7.63
N GLU A 520 12.16 6.49 7.75
CA GLU A 520 12.40 5.73 9.00
C GLU A 520 13.44 4.59 8.80
N GLU A 521 14.72 4.95 8.71
CA GLU A 521 15.85 4.05 9.00
C GLU A 521 16.59 4.50 10.27
N THR A 522 16.66 3.63 11.29
CA THR A 522 17.89 3.34 12.07
C THR A 522 17.65 2.31 13.18
N ASP A 523 18.66 1.47 13.45
CA ASP A 523 18.63 0.40 14.45
C ASP A 523 18.72 0.90 15.92
N ALA A 524 18.30 0.04 16.87
CA ALA A 524 19.26 -0.57 17.83
C ALA A 524 18.60 -1.48 18.89
N ASP A 525 19.37 -2.50 19.28
CA ASP A 525 19.25 -3.38 20.46
C ASP A 525 18.40 -2.86 21.66
N THR A 526 17.49 -3.71 22.17
CA THR A 526 17.25 -3.76 23.63
C THR A 526 16.82 -5.16 24.08
N LYS A 527 17.68 -5.81 24.88
CA LYS A 527 17.52 -7.21 25.29
C LYS A 527 16.48 -7.40 26.40
N GLY A 528 15.61 -8.39 26.20
CA GLY A 528 15.11 -9.31 27.24
C GLY A 528 14.39 -8.75 28.46
N ARG A 529 13.05 -8.79 28.45
CA ARG A 529 12.22 -8.96 29.66
C ARG A 529 11.03 -9.89 29.38
N PRO A 530 10.70 -10.83 30.28
CA PRO A 530 9.49 -11.65 30.14
C PRO A 530 8.24 -10.79 30.35
N ALA A 531 7.18 -11.06 29.59
CA ALA A 531 5.96 -10.27 29.58
C ALA A 531 4.79 -11.00 30.27
N GLU A 532 4.53 -10.68 31.54
CA GLU A 532 3.26 -11.05 32.20
C GLU A 532 2.09 -10.28 31.57
N SER A 533 1.46 -10.88 30.55
CA SER A 533 0.39 -10.28 29.74
C SER A 533 -1.00 -10.44 30.39
N GLY A 534 -1.19 -9.83 31.57
CA GLY A 534 -2.48 -9.83 32.28
C GLY A 534 -3.66 -9.39 31.40
N LYS A 535 -4.57 -10.32 31.10
CA LYS A 535 -5.75 -10.11 30.22
C LYS A 535 -6.60 -8.93 30.72
N LYS A 536 -6.69 -7.86 29.93
CA LYS A 536 -7.51 -6.67 30.24
C LYS A 536 -8.99 -6.91 29.93
N VAL A 537 -9.73 -7.37 30.93
CA VAL A 537 -11.20 -7.45 30.89
C VAL A 537 -11.82 -6.09 30.55
N ARG A 538 -12.67 -6.05 29.54
CA ARG A 538 -13.33 -4.83 29.05
C ARG A 538 -14.65 -4.64 29.82
N ARG A 539 -14.63 -3.82 30.86
CA ARG A 539 -15.81 -3.51 31.69
C ARG A 539 -16.92 -2.81 30.90
N SER A 540 -18.16 -3.17 31.23
CA SER A 540 -19.40 -2.60 30.71
C SER A 540 -19.62 -1.13 31.14
N ALA A 541 -20.62 -0.46 30.57
CA ALA A 541 -20.92 0.94 30.93
C ALA A 541 -21.37 1.12 32.40
N PRO A 542 -22.21 0.25 33.00
CA PRO A 542 -22.52 0.30 34.44
C PRO A 542 -21.28 0.06 35.31
N GLU A 543 -20.45 -0.94 34.99
CA GLU A 543 -19.20 -1.19 35.71
C GLU A 543 -18.21 -0.03 35.59
N MET A 544 -18.17 0.66 34.46
CA MET A 544 -17.36 1.88 34.29
C MET A 544 -17.84 3.03 35.17
N LYS A 545 -19.16 3.18 35.40
CA LYS A 545 -19.70 4.14 36.39
C LYS A 545 -19.27 3.73 37.81
N LYS A 546 -19.46 2.47 38.19
CA LYS A 546 -19.07 1.93 39.51
C LYS A 546 -17.55 2.09 39.77
N PHE A 547 -16.73 1.71 38.80
CA PHE A 547 -15.27 1.85 38.87
C PHE A 547 -14.82 3.31 38.93
N ALA A 548 -15.49 4.24 38.23
CA ALA A 548 -15.20 5.66 38.35
C ALA A 548 -15.50 6.20 39.76
N LEU A 549 -16.63 5.79 40.36
CA LEU A 549 -16.99 6.11 41.74
C LEU A 549 -15.99 5.52 42.76
N ASP A 550 -15.54 4.29 42.56
CA ASP A 550 -14.54 3.70 43.46
C ASP A 550 -13.13 4.31 43.26
N CYS A 551 -12.82 4.80 42.05
CA CYS A 551 -11.63 5.62 41.81
C CYS A 551 -11.70 6.97 42.54
N THR A 552 -12.83 7.69 42.49
CA THR A 552 -12.96 8.98 43.21
C THR A 552 -13.04 8.83 44.72
N LYS A 553 -13.50 7.69 45.26
CA LYS A 553 -13.34 7.36 46.70
C LYS A 553 -11.86 7.17 47.08
N LYS A 554 -11.10 6.43 46.28
CA LYS A 554 -9.69 6.10 46.58
C LYS A 554 -8.72 7.24 46.30
N TYR A 555 -9.04 8.05 45.30
CA TYR A 555 -8.31 9.26 44.91
C TYR A 555 -9.35 10.39 44.74
N PRO A 556 -9.77 11.03 45.84
CA PRO A 556 -10.61 12.23 45.74
C PRO A 556 -9.90 13.24 44.85
N LEU A 557 -10.62 13.73 43.84
CA LEU A 557 -10.08 14.69 42.89
C LEU A 557 -9.67 15.94 43.68
N PRO A 558 -8.40 16.39 43.59
CA PRO A 558 -8.05 17.73 44.04
C PRO A 558 -8.93 18.73 43.30
N ASP A 559 -9.29 19.83 43.95
CA ASP A 559 -9.87 20.95 43.22
C ASP A 559 -8.87 21.40 42.13
N MET A 560 -9.31 21.37 40.89
CA MET A 560 -8.51 21.65 39.69
C MET A 560 -9.04 22.95 39.07
N PRO A 561 -8.67 24.12 39.63
CA PRO A 561 -9.20 25.40 39.18
C PRO A 561 -8.85 25.64 37.70
N GLY A 562 -9.89 25.88 36.90
CA GLY A 562 -9.76 26.03 35.44
C GLY A 562 -9.82 24.72 34.64
N MET A 563 -10.15 23.58 35.26
CA MET A 563 -10.53 22.37 34.52
C MET A 563 -11.76 22.66 33.65
N PRO A 564 -11.74 22.34 32.34
CA PRO A 564 -12.91 22.52 31.49
C PRO A 564 -14.12 21.73 31.95
N HIS A 565 -15.28 22.37 32.00
CA HIS A 565 -16.54 21.78 32.48
C HIS A 565 -17.49 21.42 31.32
N PRO A 566 -18.45 20.50 31.52
CA PRO A 566 -19.49 20.23 30.52
C PRO A 566 -20.20 21.50 30.05
N GLY A 567 -20.59 21.53 28.77
CA GLY A 567 -21.21 22.68 28.11
C GLY A 567 -20.25 23.81 27.74
N GLN A 568 -19.02 23.84 28.28
CA GLN A 568 -18.05 24.87 27.95
C GLN A 568 -17.56 24.73 26.50
N SER A 569 -17.52 25.84 25.78
CA SER A 569 -17.06 25.94 24.39
C SER A 569 -15.64 26.50 24.28
N PHE A 570 -14.91 26.02 23.28
CA PHE A 570 -13.53 26.41 22.97
C PHE A 570 -13.40 26.64 21.47
N ALA A 571 -12.60 27.63 21.06
CA ALA A 571 -12.45 27.98 19.64
C ALA A 571 -12.03 26.80 18.75
N ASN A 572 -11.17 25.91 19.27
CA ASN A 572 -10.82 24.65 18.62
C ASN A 572 -10.31 23.61 19.65
N LEU A 573 -10.03 22.41 19.15
CA LEU A 573 -9.61 21.25 19.96
C LEU A 573 -8.22 21.45 20.63
N GLN A 574 -7.34 22.26 20.03
CA GLN A 574 -6.05 22.64 20.62
C GLN A 574 -6.22 23.65 21.76
N ALA A 575 -7.17 24.58 21.68
CA ALA A 575 -7.49 25.50 22.77
C ALA A 575 -8.02 24.75 24.00
N LEU A 576 -8.90 23.75 23.81
CA LEU A 576 -9.33 22.85 24.88
C LEU A 576 -8.14 22.05 25.44
N LEU A 577 -7.30 21.44 24.59
CA LEU A 577 -6.14 20.67 25.04
C LEU A 577 -5.18 21.51 25.91
N LYS A 578 -4.95 22.78 25.55
CA LYS A 578 -4.16 23.74 26.34
C LYS A 578 -4.81 24.00 27.71
N ALA A 579 -6.13 24.21 27.77
CA ALA A 579 -6.85 24.41 29.04
C ALA A 579 -6.79 23.16 29.95
N VAL A 580 -7.05 21.97 29.39
CA VAL A 580 -6.95 20.70 30.14
C VAL A 580 -5.53 20.47 30.66
N ALA A 581 -4.49 20.78 29.88
CA ALA A 581 -3.11 20.65 30.32
C ALA A 581 -2.74 21.64 31.44
N VAL A 582 -3.22 22.89 31.34
CA VAL A 582 -3.01 23.92 32.38
C VAL A 582 -3.60 23.50 33.73
N ALA A 583 -4.73 22.77 33.75
CA ALA A 583 -5.31 22.22 34.97
C ALA A 583 -4.63 20.91 35.45
N LEU A 584 -4.40 19.94 34.54
CA LEU A 584 -3.86 18.62 34.89
C LEU A 584 -2.38 18.64 35.28
N VAL A 585 -1.54 19.36 34.51
CA VAL A 585 -0.08 19.18 34.60
C VAL A 585 0.48 19.72 35.92
N PRO A 586 0.11 20.92 36.41
CA PRO A 586 0.58 21.43 37.71
C PRO A 586 -0.04 20.74 38.93
N THR A 587 -1.14 19.99 38.75
CA THR A 587 -1.90 19.37 39.87
C THR A 587 -1.62 17.87 40.02
N LEU A 588 -1.50 17.15 38.91
CA LEU A 588 -1.35 15.69 38.89
C LEU A 588 -0.07 15.21 38.18
N GLY A 589 0.71 16.10 37.55
CA GLY A 589 1.98 15.74 36.91
C GLY A 589 1.83 14.83 35.69
N VAL A 590 0.63 14.78 35.10
CA VAL A 590 0.31 13.95 33.92
C VAL A 590 -0.04 14.80 32.72
N THR A 591 0.53 14.46 31.57
CA THR A 591 0.16 15.08 30.30
C THR A 591 -1.17 14.53 29.79
N PRO A 592 -2.10 15.39 29.34
CA PRO A 592 -3.19 14.93 28.47
C PRO A 592 -2.62 14.49 27.12
N ALA A 593 -3.33 13.56 26.48
CA ALA A 593 -3.09 13.11 25.11
C ALA A 593 -4.40 13.23 24.34
N LEU A 594 -4.32 13.75 23.11
CA LEU A 594 -5.47 13.91 22.22
C LEU A 594 -5.60 12.69 21.30
N THR A 595 -6.79 12.09 21.24
CA THR A 595 -7.10 10.95 20.35
C THR A 595 -8.54 11.08 19.87
N ASN A 596 -8.77 11.22 18.57
CA ASN A 596 -10.08 11.15 17.91
C ASN A 596 -11.19 11.95 18.63
N ARG A 597 -10.99 13.29 18.75
CA ARG A 597 -11.89 14.24 19.46
C ARG A 597 -12.10 13.98 20.98
N ILE A 598 -11.33 13.07 21.58
CA ILE A 598 -11.29 12.80 23.03
C ILE A 598 -9.92 13.18 23.58
N ILE A 599 -9.89 13.90 24.70
CA ILE A 599 -8.65 14.16 25.46
C ILE A 599 -8.59 13.19 26.63
N ALA A 600 -7.57 12.34 26.71
CA ALA A 600 -7.40 11.34 27.76
C ALA A 600 -6.09 11.51 28.52
N CYS A 601 -5.98 10.95 29.73
CA CYS A 601 -4.72 10.94 30.47
C CYS A 601 -3.69 10.04 29.76
N LYS A 602 -2.43 10.47 29.58
CA LYS A 602 -1.38 9.63 28.97
C LYS A 602 -1.12 8.33 29.75
N ARG A 603 -1.46 8.28 31.06
CA ARG A 603 -1.47 7.04 31.88
C ARG A 603 -2.67 6.10 31.58
N ARG A 604 -3.49 6.34 30.55
CA ARG A 604 -4.56 5.42 30.10
C ARG A 604 -4.06 4.01 29.73
N LYS A 605 -2.78 3.85 29.35
CA LYS A 605 -2.14 2.51 29.23
C LYS A 605 -2.24 1.69 30.52
N ASN A 606 -2.31 2.35 31.68
CA ASN A 606 -2.45 1.79 33.04
C ASN A 606 -3.91 1.83 33.54
N GLY A 607 -4.90 1.88 32.65
CA GLY A 607 -6.33 1.78 32.99
C GLY A 607 -6.97 3.06 33.54
N CYS A 608 -6.31 4.21 33.45
CA CYS A 608 -6.88 5.49 33.91
C CYS A 608 -8.18 5.84 33.17
N PRO A 609 -9.31 6.07 33.87
CA PRO A 609 -10.61 6.32 33.24
C PRO A 609 -10.79 7.76 32.73
N PHE A 610 -9.92 8.71 33.13
CA PHE A 610 -9.99 10.11 32.71
C PHE A 610 -10.11 10.27 31.19
N ARG A 611 -11.20 10.92 30.76
CA ARG A 611 -11.46 11.31 29.37
C ARG A 611 -12.38 12.53 29.32
N ILE A 612 -12.04 13.52 28.51
CA ILE A 612 -12.91 14.64 28.15
C ILE A 612 -13.37 14.40 26.71
N SER A 613 -14.68 14.19 26.56
CA SER A 613 -15.35 13.92 25.29
C SER A 613 -15.87 15.22 24.71
N THR A 614 -15.79 15.41 23.38
CA THR A 614 -16.20 16.67 22.73
C THR A 614 -17.19 16.48 21.60
N VAL A 615 -17.83 17.58 21.19
CA VAL A 615 -18.54 17.74 19.91
C VAL A 615 -18.03 19.01 19.21
N LYS A 616 -17.87 18.98 17.88
CA LYS A 616 -17.70 20.19 17.07
C LYS A 616 -19.10 20.70 16.73
N ARG A 617 -19.43 21.95 17.04
CA ARG A 617 -20.65 22.64 16.59
C ARG A 617 -20.50 23.13 15.14
N ALA A 618 -21.61 23.51 14.51
CA ALA A 618 -21.62 24.14 13.19
C ALA A 618 -20.73 25.40 13.15
N ASP A 619 -20.75 26.21 14.22
CA ASP A 619 -19.93 27.43 14.42
C ASP A 619 -18.41 27.18 14.59
N GLY A 620 -17.92 25.99 14.20
CA GLY A 620 -16.53 25.55 14.31
C GLY A 620 -16.09 25.16 15.73
N LYS A 621 -16.78 25.63 16.78
CA LYS A 621 -16.30 25.54 18.17
C LYS A 621 -16.45 24.14 18.73
N VAL A 622 -15.56 23.80 19.66
CA VAL A 622 -15.50 22.51 20.34
C VAL A 622 -16.15 22.63 21.72
N VAL A 623 -17.24 21.91 21.94
CA VAL A 623 -18.00 21.90 23.20
C VAL A 623 -17.73 20.60 23.97
N VAL A 624 -17.53 20.72 25.29
CA VAL A 624 -17.31 19.58 26.20
C VAL A 624 -18.63 18.85 26.49
N LYS A 625 -18.70 17.54 26.19
CA LYS A 625 -19.89 16.70 26.42
C LYS A 625 -20.05 16.35 27.91
N GLY A 626 -21.31 16.23 28.36
CA GLY A 626 -21.67 15.77 29.71
C GLY A 626 -21.21 14.35 30.06
N ASN A 627 -20.91 13.49 29.07
CA ASN A 627 -20.38 12.13 29.29
C ASN A 627 -18.84 12.08 29.48
N SER A 628 -18.22 13.23 29.74
CA SER A 628 -16.81 13.35 30.14
C SER A 628 -16.60 12.81 31.56
N VAL A 629 -15.47 12.14 31.79
CA VAL A 629 -15.10 11.52 33.06
C VAL A 629 -13.81 12.17 33.56
N TYR A 630 -13.92 12.98 34.61
CA TYR A 630 -12.79 13.70 35.20
C TYR A 630 -12.03 12.88 36.26
N ALA A 631 -12.50 11.68 36.59
CA ALA A 631 -11.88 10.78 37.56
C ALA A 631 -10.54 10.21 37.09
N HIS A 632 -9.54 10.19 37.98
CA HIS A 632 -8.29 9.48 37.80
C HIS A 632 -8.23 8.24 38.72
N ASN A 633 -7.55 7.18 38.29
CA ASN A 633 -7.27 5.99 39.12
C ASN A 633 -5.89 6.06 39.81
N HIS A 634 -5.30 7.25 39.87
CA HIS A 634 -3.96 7.49 40.38
C HIS A 634 -3.86 8.90 40.98
N GLY A 635 -3.01 9.07 42.00
CA GLY A 635 -2.62 10.38 42.50
C GLY A 635 -1.64 11.12 41.59
N PRO A 636 -1.05 12.24 42.07
CA PRO A 636 -0.01 12.98 41.37
C PRO A 636 1.22 12.12 41.00
N ASP A 637 2.03 12.58 40.05
CA ASP A 637 3.37 12.04 39.83
C ASP A 637 4.28 12.33 41.02
N GLN A 638 5.01 11.32 41.51
CA GLN A 638 5.90 11.47 42.67
C GLN A 638 6.97 12.55 42.45
N ARG A 639 7.37 12.81 41.20
CA ARG A 639 8.32 13.90 40.87
C ARG A 639 7.71 15.28 41.06
N LEU A 640 6.41 15.46 40.80
CA LEU A 640 5.69 16.71 41.08
C LEU A 640 5.52 16.93 42.59
N VAL A 641 5.40 15.85 43.37
CA VAL A 641 5.32 15.92 44.84
C VAL A 641 6.69 16.26 45.45
N ALA A 642 7.77 15.70 44.91
CA ALA A 642 9.15 15.97 45.33
C ALA A 642 9.63 17.38 44.90
N ASP A 643 9.26 17.82 43.69
CA ASP A 643 9.56 19.13 43.14
C ASP A 643 8.28 19.76 42.54
N PRO A 644 7.63 20.71 43.22
CA PRO A 644 6.45 21.42 42.72
C PRO A 644 6.68 22.24 41.44
N SER A 645 7.94 22.46 41.02
CA SER A 645 8.29 23.09 39.74
C SER A 645 8.49 22.08 38.59
N TRP A 646 8.67 20.79 38.90
CA TRP A 646 8.84 19.74 37.89
C TRP A 646 7.63 19.62 36.98
N ARG A 647 7.87 19.45 35.67
CA ARG A 647 6.83 19.22 34.66
C ARG A 647 7.19 18.02 33.78
N PRO A 648 6.24 17.14 33.44
CA PRO A 648 6.46 16.07 32.47
C PRO A 648 6.71 16.63 31.07
N GLN A 649 7.60 16.00 30.31
CA GLN A 649 7.87 16.38 28.92
C GLN A 649 6.60 16.27 28.06
N MET A 650 6.27 17.36 27.37
CA MET A 650 5.14 17.48 26.45
C MET A 650 5.66 17.47 25.01
N ARG A 651 4.96 16.78 24.10
CA ARG A 651 5.30 16.70 22.65
C ARG A 651 4.66 17.82 21.80
N ASN A 652 3.95 18.76 22.42
CA ASN A 652 3.24 19.84 21.74
C ASN A 652 3.66 21.15 22.41
N ASP A 653 4.45 21.96 21.71
CA ASP A 653 5.06 23.16 22.28
C ASP A 653 4.01 24.24 22.59
N GLY A 654 2.93 24.29 21.81
CA GLY A 654 1.78 25.15 22.11
C GLY A 654 1.09 24.81 23.43
N VAL A 655 1.15 23.55 23.86
CA VAL A 655 0.68 23.09 25.18
C VAL A 655 1.73 23.33 26.27
N ALA A 656 3.01 23.05 25.99
CA ALA A 656 4.11 23.31 26.92
C ALA A 656 4.22 24.80 27.30
N ALA A 657 4.12 25.69 26.30
CA ALA A 657 4.12 27.13 26.48
C ALA A 657 2.89 27.63 27.27
N ALA A 658 1.73 26.99 27.12
CA ALA A 658 0.53 27.32 27.89
C ALA A 658 0.71 27.00 29.39
N VAL A 659 1.24 25.81 29.71
CA VAL A 659 1.58 25.40 31.09
C VAL A 659 2.64 26.34 31.68
N ALA A 660 3.74 26.59 30.96
CA ALA A 660 4.81 27.49 31.41
C ALA A 660 4.33 28.95 31.61
N LYS A 661 3.36 29.43 30.81
CA LYS A 661 2.71 30.73 31.01
C LYS A 661 1.85 30.74 32.27
N HIS A 662 1.09 29.67 32.54
CA HIS A 662 0.32 29.53 33.76
C HIS A 662 1.20 29.52 35.02
N ASP A 663 2.29 28.76 35.00
CA ASP A 663 3.23 28.67 36.13
C ASP A 663 3.87 30.03 36.47
N LYS A 664 4.26 30.82 35.45
CA LYS A 664 4.73 32.20 35.63
C LYS A 664 3.66 33.11 36.27
N LEU A 665 2.40 32.98 35.86
CA LEU A 665 1.28 33.75 36.45
C LEU A 665 1.00 33.31 37.90
N ALA A 666 1.11 32.02 38.21
CA ALA A 666 0.95 31.48 39.56
C ALA A 666 2.07 31.94 40.52
N ALA A 667 3.32 31.97 40.04
CA ALA A 667 4.46 32.50 40.79
C ALA A 667 4.27 33.99 41.12
N ASN A 668 3.90 34.81 40.12
CA ASN A 668 3.66 36.24 40.29
C ASN A 668 2.52 36.54 41.30
N LYS A 669 1.45 35.72 41.31
CA LYS A 669 0.37 35.82 42.30
C LYS A 669 0.85 35.56 43.74
N LYS A 670 1.78 34.61 43.95
CA LYS A 670 2.36 34.32 45.28
C LYS A 670 3.27 35.46 45.77
N GLY A 671 4.10 36.02 44.88
CA GLY A 671 5.02 37.12 45.25
C GLY A 671 4.31 38.37 45.76
N LYS A 672 3.22 38.78 45.12
CA LYS A 672 2.54 40.06 45.44
C LYS A 672 1.78 40.06 46.78
N LYS A 673 1.49 38.90 47.38
CA LYS A 673 0.76 38.81 48.67
C LYS A 673 1.67 38.89 49.91
N ARG A 674 2.99 39.03 49.75
CA ARG A 674 3.97 39.01 50.86
C ARG A 674 4.57 40.37 51.24
N LEU A 675 4.04 41.46 50.69
CA LEU A 675 4.52 42.85 50.87
C LEU A 675 3.40 43.82 51.30
N SER A 676 2.36 43.31 51.96
CA SER A 676 1.15 44.09 52.31
C SER A 676 0.70 43.92 53.76
N ASP A 677 1.49 43.24 54.59
CA ASP A 677 1.12 42.82 55.95
C ASP A 677 2.26 43.11 56.94
N SER A 678 2.65 44.38 57.00
CA SER A 678 3.63 44.94 57.95
C SER A 678 3.47 46.46 57.98
N SER A 679 2.61 46.95 58.89
CA SER A 679 2.20 48.37 58.94
C SER A 679 1.94 48.86 60.37
N GLU A 680 2.96 48.85 61.22
CA GLU A 680 2.95 49.59 62.50
C GLU A 680 4.25 50.39 62.70
N LEU A 681 4.27 51.63 62.15
CA LEU A 681 4.83 52.88 62.71
C LEU A 681 6.28 52.96 63.27
N PRO A 682 6.86 54.15 63.55
CA PRO A 682 6.52 55.52 63.09
C PRO A 682 7.70 56.33 62.48
N VAL A 683 7.34 57.33 61.65
CA VAL A 683 7.95 58.69 61.54
C VAL A 683 9.48 58.88 61.49
N ALA A 684 10.02 59.28 60.32
CA ALA A 684 11.11 60.27 60.21
C ALA A 684 11.18 61.00 58.84
N LYS A 685 10.78 62.28 58.83
CA LYS A 685 11.25 63.43 58.00
C LYS A 685 11.88 63.19 56.59
N HIS A 686 11.14 63.62 55.55
CA HIS A 686 11.45 64.71 54.58
C HIS A 686 12.90 65.28 54.48
N PRO A 687 13.37 65.83 53.31
CA PRO A 687 12.54 66.37 52.21
C PRO A 687 13.05 66.29 50.73
N ARG A 688 12.09 66.37 49.78
CA ARG A 688 12.06 67.31 48.61
C ARG A 688 13.24 67.36 47.62
N ARG A 689 12.95 67.01 46.35
CA ARG A 689 12.88 68.01 45.25
C ARG A 689 12.01 67.58 44.07
N GLU A 690 11.35 68.56 43.48
CA GLU A 690 10.78 68.57 42.13
C GLU A 690 11.93 68.60 41.06
N SER A 691 11.75 68.46 39.74
CA SER A 691 10.55 68.68 38.90
C SER A 691 10.54 67.85 37.60
N GLU A 692 9.33 67.67 37.07
CA GLU A 692 8.87 67.87 35.68
C GLU A 692 9.83 67.81 34.46
N THR A 693 9.30 67.12 33.44
CA THR A 693 9.45 67.28 31.97
C THR A 693 10.27 68.45 31.38
N VAL A 694 10.94 68.19 30.25
CA VAL A 694 10.66 68.85 28.95
C VAL A 694 11.31 68.10 27.77
N LYS A 695 10.75 68.25 26.57
CA LYS A 695 11.31 67.74 25.30
C LYS A 695 12.28 68.77 24.71
N SER A 696 13.39 68.36 24.12
CA SER A 696 13.94 69.08 22.96
C SER A 696 14.80 68.22 22.05
N ASP A 697 14.58 68.44 20.76
CA ASP A 697 15.24 67.84 19.61
C ASP A 697 16.68 68.35 19.36
N PHE A 698 17.28 67.80 18.29
CA PHE A 698 18.27 68.43 17.42
C PHE A 698 19.79 68.50 17.78
N SER A 699 20.54 67.79 16.93
CA SER A 699 21.66 68.31 16.11
C SER A 699 23.15 68.18 16.55
N LYS A 700 23.88 67.58 15.60
CA LYS A 700 25.22 67.96 15.07
C LYS A 700 26.50 67.76 15.91
N ARG A 701 27.19 66.68 15.48
CA ARG A 701 28.59 66.66 14.96
C ARG A 701 29.79 66.75 15.93
N LYS A 702 30.77 65.90 15.57
CA LYS A 702 32.23 66.12 15.44
C LYS A 702 33.15 65.79 16.63
N ILE A 703 34.37 65.34 16.25
CA ILE A 703 35.65 65.33 16.99
C ILE A 703 35.69 64.32 18.16
N THR A 704 36.37 63.17 18.15
CA THR A 704 37.74 62.73 17.77
C THR A 704 38.84 62.89 18.84
N VAL A 705 39.34 61.74 19.30
CA VAL A 705 40.77 61.38 19.53
C VAL A 705 41.46 61.72 20.87
N LYS A 706 42.12 60.68 21.43
CA LYS A 706 43.16 60.64 22.49
C LYS A 706 42.73 60.96 23.94
N ALA A 707 43.37 60.44 25.00
CA ALA A 707 44.58 59.60 25.09
C ALA A 707 44.47 58.48 26.18
N ALA A 708 45.47 57.58 26.22
CA ALA A 708 45.78 56.65 27.34
C ALA A 708 46.71 57.36 28.39
N PRO A 709 47.30 56.76 29.46
CA PRO A 709 47.87 55.39 29.55
C PRO A 709 47.75 54.62 30.92
N ALA A 710 48.22 53.36 30.92
CA ALA A 710 48.78 52.55 32.05
C ALA A 710 47.93 52.33 33.33
N THR A 711 47.99 51.21 34.07
CA THR A 711 49.15 50.36 34.46
C THR A 711 48.82 48.84 34.58
N GLN A 712 49.84 48.07 34.96
CA GLN A 712 49.94 46.71 35.57
C GLN A 712 48.72 46.16 36.37
N ASP A 713 48.59 44.84 36.66
CA ASP A 713 49.63 43.82 36.96
C ASP A 713 49.27 42.35 36.57
N GLU A 714 50.26 41.45 36.68
CA GLU A 714 50.17 39.95 36.66
C GLU A 714 50.02 39.38 38.12
N PRO A 715 50.07 38.06 38.44
CA PRO A 715 50.21 36.80 37.66
C PRO A 715 48.99 35.84 37.90
N ALA A 716 48.95 34.51 37.68
CA ALA A 716 49.96 33.49 37.32
C ALA A 716 49.37 32.27 36.56
N ASP A 717 50.28 31.52 35.91
CA ASP A 717 50.12 30.22 35.23
C ASP A 717 49.84 29.04 36.22
N PRO A 718 49.42 27.80 35.80
CA PRO A 718 50.32 26.89 35.08
C PRO A 718 49.72 25.88 34.05
N VAL A 719 50.21 25.98 32.81
CA VAL A 719 50.68 24.91 31.88
C VAL A 719 50.12 23.46 31.91
N SER A 720 49.68 22.99 30.73
CA SER A 720 50.26 21.83 29.98
C SER A 720 49.68 21.80 28.55
N SER A 721 50.50 21.89 27.48
CA SER A 721 51.11 20.77 26.70
C SER A 721 50.06 19.96 25.88
N THR A 722 50.25 19.62 24.60
CA THR A 722 51.48 19.18 23.90
C THR A 722 51.54 19.53 22.38
N SER A 723 52.76 19.60 21.82
CA SER A 723 53.19 19.19 20.44
C SER A 723 52.31 19.55 19.20
N ALA A 724 52.81 20.34 18.23
CA ALA A 724 53.53 19.91 17.00
C ALA A 724 52.66 19.20 15.94
N LYS A 725 52.91 19.27 14.62
CA LYS A 725 54.19 19.39 13.90
C LYS A 725 54.01 19.94 12.46
N ASP A 726 55.10 20.33 11.81
CA ASP A 726 55.17 20.83 10.43
C ASP A 726 54.80 19.79 9.35
N ALA A 727 54.29 20.26 8.20
CA ALA A 727 54.99 20.18 6.89
C ALA A 727 54.22 20.92 5.77
N SER A 728 54.91 21.30 4.69
CA SER A 728 54.33 21.95 3.49
C SER A 728 55.04 21.50 2.20
N SER A 729 54.28 21.22 1.14
CA SER A 729 54.65 20.97 -0.29
C SER A 729 53.37 20.52 -1.04
N PRO A 730 53.20 20.70 -2.37
CA PRO A 730 54.16 20.39 -3.46
C PRO A 730 54.22 21.50 -4.57
N PRO A 731 54.96 21.34 -5.72
CA PRO A 731 54.49 20.51 -6.86
C PRO A 731 55.56 19.88 -7.82
N ALA A 732 55.25 18.68 -8.34
CA ALA A 732 55.52 18.22 -9.74
C ALA A 732 57.00 18.10 -10.24
N PRO A 733 57.26 17.76 -11.52
CA PRO A 733 57.04 16.42 -12.12
C PRO A 733 58.26 15.88 -12.94
N LEU A 734 58.22 14.62 -13.41
CA LEU A 734 58.46 14.20 -14.82
C LEU A 734 58.70 12.68 -15.04
N ASP A 735 58.44 12.27 -16.30
CA ASP A 735 58.97 11.16 -17.09
C ASP A 735 58.79 9.67 -16.75
N ALA A 736 58.56 8.92 -17.84
CA ALA A 736 58.23 7.50 -17.95
C ALA A 736 59.43 6.69 -18.50
N PRO A 737 59.26 5.55 -19.20
CA PRO A 737 58.50 4.34 -18.87
C PRO A 737 59.43 3.11 -18.78
N ARG A 738 58.95 1.96 -18.28
CA ARG A 738 59.55 0.65 -18.64
C ARG A 738 58.59 -0.53 -18.57
N THR A 739 58.97 -1.60 -19.27
CA THR A 739 58.17 -2.77 -19.60
C THR A 739 58.50 -4.02 -18.76
N GLU A 740 57.58 -4.98 -18.83
CA GLU A 740 57.81 -6.44 -18.88
C GLU A 740 58.19 -7.26 -17.62
N VAL A 741 57.40 -8.34 -17.48
CA VAL A 741 57.81 -9.75 -17.27
C VAL A 741 58.10 -10.25 -15.85
N GLU A 742 57.32 -11.29 -15.49
CA GLU A 742 57.56 -12.37 -14.48
C GLU A 742 57.86 -11.96 -13.03
N SER A 743 57.59 -12.73 -11.98
CA SER A 743 56.85 -13.96 -11.65
C SER A 743 57.28 -14.25 -10.18
N ILE A 744 56.98 -15.44 -9.61
CA ILE A 744 57.41 -15.90 -8.27
C ILE A 744 56.69 -15.18 -7.09
N GLN A 745 56.25 -15.78 -5.98
CA GLN A 745 55.65 -17.10 -5.64
C GLN A 745 55.63 -17.23 -4.10
N ALA A 746 54.44 -17.29 -3.48
CA ALA A 746 54.17 -17.77 -2.11
C ALA A 746 52.63 -17.91 -1.99
N GLN A 747 51.95 -19.05 -1.74
CA GLN A 747 52.14 -20.30 -0.97
C GLN A 747 51.57 -20.28 0.47
N HIS A 748 50.96 -21.42 0.86
CA HIS A 748 50.21 -21.74 2.10
C HIS A 748 48.79 -21.15 2.16
N ASP A 749 47.68 -21.90 2.09
CA ASP A 749 47.30 -23.34 2.29
C ASP A 749 46.95 -23.76 3.75
N TYR A 750 46.11 -24.82 3.87
CA TYR A 750 45.61 -25.54 5.09
C TYR A 750 44.50 -24.83 5.91
N GLU A 751 43.46 -25.49 6.48
CA GLU A 751 42.87 -26.86 6.37
C GLU A 751 41.45 -26.79 7.04
N ASN A 752 40.33 -27.46 6.69
CA ASN A 752 39.92 -28.55 5.77
C ASN A 752 39.67 -29.96 6.38
N MET A 753 38.57 -30.14 7.13
CA MET A 753 37.90 -31.43 7.40
C MET A 753 36.37 -31.22 7.32
N GLU A 754 35.54 -31.97 6.58
CA GLU A 754 35.35 -33.42 6.41
C GLU A 754 34.43 -34.08 7.47
N PHE A 755 33.30 -34.64 7.03
CA PHE A 755 33.03 -36.07 7.21
C PHE A 755 31.98 -36.60 6.21
N ASP A 756 32.31 -37.78 5.68
CA ASP A 756 31.57 -38.74 4.85
C ASP A 756 30.05 -38.93 5.13
N ASN A 757 29.23 -39.48 4.21
CA ASN A 757 29.55 -40.70 3.43
C ASN A 757 28.80 -40.85 2.09
N SER A 758 29.31 -41.78 1.26
CA SER A 758 28.87 -42.07 -0.12
C SER A 758 28.03 -43.37 -0.25
N SER A 759 27.38 -43.60 -1.41
CA SER A 759 27.65 -44.77 -2.28
C SER A 759 26.72 -44.88 -3.52
N ALA A 760 27.34 -45.11 -4.70
CA ALA A 760 26.91 -45.81 -5.94
C ALA A 760 25.44 -45.82 -6.45
N GLY A 761 25.17 -45.87 -7.77
CA GLY A 761 26.02 -45.97 -8.97
C GLY A 761 25.22 -45.61 -10.25
N GLU A 762 25.87 -45.19 -11.35
CA GLU A 762 26.21 -46.05 -12.54
C GLU A 762 25.02 -46.77 -13.21
N MET A 763 24.73 -46.68 -14.52
CA MET A 763 25.29 -45.98 -15.71
C MET A 763 24.09 -45.60 -16.63
N GLY A 764 24.14 -44.84 -17.75
CA GLY A 764 25.20 -44.14 -18.47
C GLY A 764 25.07 -44.27 -20.01
N ARG A 765 24.75 -43.16 -20.73
CA ARG A 765 24.71 -43.01 -22.23
C ARG A 765 23.63 -43.86 -22.95
N THR A 766 23.18 -43.63 -24.21
CA THR A 766 23.54 -42.74 -25.35
C THR A 766 22.28 -42.17 -26.04
N ALA A 767 22.42 -41.17 -26.94
CA ALA A 767 21.31 -40.60 -27.73
C ALA A 767 21.27 -41.05 -29.21
N VAL A 768 20.07 -41.41 -29.70
CA VAL A 768 19.61 -41.58 -31.11
C VAL A 768 18.07 -41.39 -31.03
N LYS A 769 17.34 -40.51 -31.72
CA LYS A 769 17.26 -39.96 -33.09
C LYS A 769 16.46 -40.82 -34.10
N ALA A 770 15.29 -40.28 -34.49
CA ALA A 770 14.51 -40.47 -35.73
C ALA A 770 13.35 -41.50 -35.82
N ALA A 771 12.32 -41.02 -36.51
CA ALA A 771 11.43 -41.69 -37.49
C ALA A 771 10.19 -42.49 -37.03
N SER A 772 9.08 -42.17 -37.70
CA SER A 772 7.89 -43.02 -37.88
C SER A 772 8.20 -44.22 -38.78
N PRO A 773 7.29 -45.20 -38.88
CA PRO A 773 6.46 -45.23 -40.10
C PRO A 773 4.98 -45.58 -39.84
N ALA A 774 4.15 -45.44 -40.87
CA ALA A 774 2.79 -45.96 -40.91
C ALA A 774 2.71 -47.23 -41.79
N ALA A 775 1.90 -48.20 -41.40
CA ALA A 775 1.43 -49.28 -42.27
C ALA A 775 0.13 -49.91 -41.71
N GLU A 776 -0.85 -50.10 -42.58
CA GLU A 776 -2.05 -50.94 -42.39
C GLU A 776 -1.68 -52.42 -42.65
N PRO A 777 -2.48 -53.45 -42.24
CA PRO A 777 -3.71 -53.74 -43.00
C PRO A 777 -4.91 -54.38 -42.24
N ALA A 778 -6.10 -54.10 -42.78
CA ALA A 778 -7.33 -54.93 -42.91
C ALA A 778 -7.62 -56.14 -41.99
N HIS A 779 -8.91 -56.30 -41.59
CA HIS A 779 -9.70 -57.49 -41.97
C HIS A 779 -11.23 -57.37 -41.69
N ALA A 780 -12.01 -58.06 -42.54
CA ALA A 780 -13.36 -58.60 -42.35
C ALA A 780 -14.59 -57.66 -42.16
N LEU A 781 -15.59 -57.87 -43.01
CA LEU A 781 -16.94 -57.27 -43.00
C LEU A 781 -17.98 -58.38 -42.72
N VAL A 782 -18.89 -58.19 -41.76
CA VAL A 782 -20.12 -59.00 -41.63
C VAL A 782 -21.30 -58.07 -41.26
N LYS A 783 -22.47 -58.31 -41.87
CA LYS A 783 -23.76 -57.68 -41.53
C LYS A 783 -24.74 -58.76 -41.03
N ALA A 784 -25.60 -58.42 -40.07
CA ALA A 784 -27.06 -58.57 -40.18
C ALA A 784 -27.79 -58.08 -38.92
N ASP A 785 -28.72 -57.14 -39.11
CA ASP A 785 -30.09 -57.07 -38.61
C ASP A 785 -30.44 -57.52 -37.16
N SER A 786 -30.99 -56.60 -36.34
CA SER A 786 -32.46 -56.46 -36.19
C SER A 786 -32.91 -55.59 -34.99
N SER A 787 -34.04 -54.88 -35.20
CA SER A 787 -35.07 -54.45 -34.20
C SER A 787 -34.72 -53.59 -32.97
N THR A 788 -35.34 -52.41 -32.95
CA THR A 788 -35.68 -51.53 -31.80
C THR A 788 -36.53 -52.26 -30.72
N PRO A 789 -36.57 -51.81 -29.44
CA PRO A 789 -37.16 -50.50 -29.08
C PRO A 789 -36.45 -49.67 -27.97
N ALA A 790 -36.81 -48.38 -27.95
CA ALA A 790 -36.76 -47.41 -26.84
C ALA A 790 -35.74 -47.63 -25.69
N ALA A 791 -34.64 -46.87 -25.72
CA ALA A 791 -33.78 -46.70 -24.55
C ALA A 791 -34.51 -45.87 -23.46
N GLN A 792 -34.79 -46.49 -22.32
CA GLN A 792 -35.18 -45.77 -21.10
C GLN A 792 -33.95 -45.06 -20.51
N LEU A 793 -34.20 -44.03 -19.68
CA LEU A 793 -33.14 -43.34 -18.94
C LEU A 793 -32.30 -44.34 -18.12
N PRO A 794 -30.97 -44.18 -18.04
CA PRO A 794 -30.15 -45.04 -17.20
C PRO A 794 -30.50 -44.84 -15.73
N SER A 795 -31.20 -45.81 -15.15
CA SER A 795 -31.50 -45.84 -13.72
C SER A 795 -30.20 -45.73 -12.93
N ARG A 796 -30.08 -44.63 -12.17
CA ARG A 796 -28.97 -44.32 -11.26
C ARG A 796 -28.62 -45.58 -10.44
N PRO A 797 -27.34 -46.00 -10.38
CA PRO A 797 -26.97 -47.20 -9.65
C PRO A 797 -27.41 -47.07 -8.19
N SER A 798 -28.11 -48.08 -7.70
CA SER A 798 -28.59 -48.12 -6.31
C SER A 798 -27.38 -48.17 -5.39
N LEU A 799 -27.09 -47.05 -4.72
CA LEU A 799 -26.18 -46.99 -3.60
C LEU A 799 -26.58 -48.06 -2.57
N PRO A 800 -25.61 -48.71 -1.88
CA PRO A 800 -25.94 -49.61 -0.79
C PRO A 800 -26.79 -48.87 0.25
N PRO A 801 -27.73 -49.54 0.94
CA PRO A 801 -28.56 -48.90 1.95
C PRO A 801 -27.65 -48.28 3.01
N GLY A 802 -27.67 -46.95 3.09
CA GLY A 802 -26.79 -46.20 3.98
C GLY A 802 -26.96 -46.65 5.42
N HIS A 803 -25.86 -46.71 6.16
CA HIS A 803 -25.90 -47.00 7.59
C HIS A 803 -26.77 -45.95 8.28
N SER A 804 -27.99 -46.34 8.66
CA SER A 804 -28.84 -45.54 9.54
C SER A 804 -28.02 -45.21 10.78
N PRO A 805 -27.95 -43.94 11.22
CA PRO A 805 -27.12 -43.56 12.36
C PRO A 805 -27.53 -44.41 13.57
N ALA A 806 -26.59 -45.20 14.08
CA ALA A 806 -26.83 -46.03 15.25
C ALA A 806 -27.24 -45.13 16.42
N ALA A 807 -28.24 -45.57 17.19
CA ALA A 807 -28.74 -44.79 18.31
C ALA A 807 -27.58 -44.43 19.27
N PRO A 808 -27.52 -43.21 19.82
CA PRO A 808 -26.34 -42.69 20.53
C PRO A 808 -25.93 -43.51 21.78
N SER A 809 -26.77 -44.44 22.23
CA SER A 809 -26.43 -45.43 23.25
C SER A 809 -25.34 -46.44 22.83
N SER A 810 -25.11 -46.68 21.53
CA SER A 810 -24.20 -47.75 21.08
C SER A 810 -22.72 -47.40 21.19
N PHE A 811 -22.34 -46.12 21.13
CA PHE A 811 -20.94 -45.68 21.23
C PHE A 811 -20.47 -45.42 22.67
N ARG A 812 -21.42 -45.26 23.62
CA ARG A 812 -21.13 -44.99 25.03
C ARG A 812 -20.17 -46.03 25.66
N PRO A 813 -20.32 -47.35 25.47
CA PRO A 813 -19.40 -48.33 26.06
C PRO A 813 -17.98 -48.27 25.49
N ASP A 814 -17.85 -48.02 24.18
CA ASP A 814 -16.55 -47.89 23.51
C ASP A 814 -15.80 -46.65 24.01
N LEU A 815 -16.51 -45.53 24.16
CA LEU A 815 -15.96 -44.29 24.72
C LEU A 815 -15.58 -44.44 26.19
N GLU A 816 -16.41 -45.09 27.01
CA GLU A 816 -16.13 -45.35 28.42
C GLU A 816 -14.89 -46.24 28.58
N ALA A 817 -14.79 -47.31 27.78
CA ALA A 817 -13.63 -48.20 27.75
C ALA A 817 -12.36 -47.48 27.28
N PHE A 818 -12.45 -46.61 26.26
CA PHE A 818 -11.32 -45.79 25.82
C PHE A 818 -10.84 -44.83 26.91
N LEU A 819 -11.76 -44.06 27.52
CA LEU A 819 -11.43 -43.09 28.56
C LEU A 819 -10.82 -43.79 29.79
N PHE A 820 -11.39 -44.92 30.22
CA PHE A 820 -10.86 -45.72 31.32
C PHE A 820 -9.47 -46.30 31.01
N ALA A 821 -9.22 -46.72 29.76
CA ALA A 821 -7.93 -47.23 29.32
C ALA A 821 -6.85 -46.13 29.21
N VAL A 822 -7.22 -44.87 28.98
CA VAL A 822 -6.32 -43.71 29.10
C VAL A 822 -6.04 -43.43 30.58
N HIS A 823 -7.09 -43.23 31.39
CA HIS A 823 -6.96 -43.12 32.85
C HIS A 823 -8.31 -43.40 33.55
N PRO A 824 -8.37 -44.25 34.60
CA PRO A 824 -9.65 -44.64 35.23
C PRO A 824 -10.54 -43.49 35.71
N SER A 825 -9.98 -42.35 36.12
CA SER A 825 -10.76 -41.18 36.54
C SER A 825 -11.39 -40.38 35.40
N LEU A 826 -11.17 -40.76 34.15
CA LEU A 826 -11.78 -40.14 32.96
C LEU A 826 -13.09 -40.81 32.55
N ALA A 827 -13.42 -42.01 33.05
CA ALA A 827 -14.70 -42.67 32.76
C ALA A 827 -15.95 -41.79 33.04
N PRO A 828 -16.00 -40.94 34.09
CA PRO A 828 -17.09 -39.98 34.29
C PRO A 828 -17.26 -38.94 33.17
N LEU A 829 -16.26 -38.70 32.30
CA LEU A 829 -16.40 -37.81 31.15
C LEU A 829 -17.22 -38.42 30.01
N THR A 830 -17.51 -39.73 30.03
CA THR A 830 -18.27 -40.40 28.96
C THR A 830 -19.61 -39.70 28.69
N ASP A 831 -20.39 -39.45 29.74
CA ASP A 831 -21.71 -38.82 29.60
C ASP A 831 -21.63 -37.35 29.17
N PRO A 832 -20.79 -36.48 29.77
CA PRO A 832 -20.52 -35.14 29.26
C PRO A 832 -20.06 -35.09 27.80
N LEU A 833 -19.20 -36.02 27.35
CA LEU A 833 -18.68 -36.02 25.97
C LEU A 833 -19.71 -36.55 24.97
N VAL A 834 -20.53 -37.55 25.34
CA VAL A 834 -21.69 -37.96 24.53
C VAL A 834 -22.74 -36.84 24.46
N ALA A 835 -22.99 -36.13 25.56
CA ALA A 835 -23.89 -34.98 25.60
C ALA A 835 -23.37 -33.80 24.75
N ALA A 836 -22.04 -33.59 24.71
CA ALA A 836 -21.36 -32.67 23.80
C ALA A 836 -21.32 -33.18 22.33
N GLY A 837 -22.00 -34.29 22.02
CA GLY A 837 -22.18 -34.82 20.67
C GLY A 837 -21.13 -35.82 20.21
N ILE A 838 -20.12 -36.16 21.01
CA ILE A 838 -19.05 -37.12 20.65
C ILE A 838 -19.62 -38.56 20.66
N THR A 839 -20.27 -38.89 19.55
CA THR A 839 -21.07 -40.10 19.34
C THR A 839 -20.43 -41.09 18.36
N SER A 840 -19.17 -40.85 17.96
CA SER A 840 -18.40 -41.77 17.12
C SER A 840 -16.88 -41.58 17.27
N HIS A 841 -16.12 -42.61 16.91
CA HIS A 841 -14.66 -42.58 16.81
C HIS A 841 -14.14 -41.42 15.95
N ARG A 842 -14.83 -41.04 14.85
CA ARG A 842 -14.44 -39.89 14.01
C ARG A 842 -14.57 -38.56 14.75
N LEU A 843 -15.61 -38.38 15.55
CA LEU A 843 -15.80 -37.17 16.36
C LEU A 843 -14.80 -37.11 17.53
N LEU A 844 -14.45 -38.26 18.11
CA LEU A 844 -13.39 -38.37 19.11
C LEU A 844 -12.01 -38.02 18.52
N ALA A 845 -11.71 -38.47 17.30
CA ALA A 845 -10.49 -38.11 16.58
C ALA A 845 -10.45 -36.61 16.22
N LEU A 846 -11.57 -36.01 15.83
CA LEU A 846 -11.67 -34.56 15.60
C LEU A 846 -11.49 -33.75 16.89
N PHE A 847 -12.03 -34.20 18.02
CA PHE A 847 -11.80 -33.61 19.34
C PHE A 847 -10.32 -33.69 19.77
N ALA A 848 -9.69 -34.86 19.57
CA ALA A 848 -8.24 -35.03 19.73
C ALA A 848 -7.44 -34.13 18.76
N GLY A 849 -7.97 -33.83 17.57
CA GLY A 849 -7.38 -32.92 16.59
C GLY A 849 -7.50 -31.41 16.90
N MET A 850 -8.29 -31.00 17.90
CA MET A 850 -8.44 -29.58 18.27
C MET A 850 -7.13 -28.99 18.83
N GLU A 851 -7.03 -27.66 18.90
CA GLU A 851 -5.98 -27.02 19.70
C GLU A 851 -6.11 -27.36 21.19
N ARG A 852 -4.96 -27.50 21.85
CA ARG A 852 -4.82 -27.65 23.32
C ARG A 852 -5.60 -26.57 24.08
N SER A 853 -5.54 -25.33 23.59
CA SER A 853 -6.25 -24.15 24.11
C SER A 853 -7.77 -24.35 24.17
N SER A 854 -8.33 -24.92 23.11
CA SER A 854 -9.77 -25.17 22.94
C SER A 854 -10.24 -26.37 23.75
N ARG A 855 -9.48 -27.48 23.79
CA ARG A 855 -9.76 -28.61 24.70
C ARG A 855 -9.79 -28.15 26.16
N HIS A 856 -8.77 -27.41 26.59
CA HIS A 856 -8.67 -26.93 27.97
C HIS A 856 -9.79 -25.95 28.35
N SER A 857 -10.25 -25.13 27.38
CA SER A 857 -11.41 -24.26 27.56
C SER A 857 -12.72 -25.06 27.72
N LEU A 858 -12.85 -26.20 27.04
CA LEU A 858 -14.01 -27.09 27.16
C LEU A 858 -13.98 -27.90 28.48
N TYR A 859 -12.79 -28.33 28.95
CA TYR A 859 -12.65 -28.95 30.27
C TYR A 859 -13.01 -27.98 31.40
N GLU A 860 -12.55 -26.72 31.35
CA GLU A 860 -12.96 -25.69 32.32
C GLU A 860 -14.46 -25.35 32.21
N TYR A 861 -15.07 -25.42 31.03
CA TYR A 861 -16.53 -25.26 30.87
C TYR A 861 -17.30 -26.39 31.57
N LEU A 862 -16.95 -27.65 31.29
CA LEU A 862 -17.54 -28.84 31.94
C LEU A 862 -17.30 -28.87 33.46
N ARG A 863 -16.22 -28.22 33.95
CA ARG A 863 -15.92 -28.02 35.37
C ARG A 863 -16.79 -26.95 36.04
N ILE A 864 -17.37 -26.02 35.29
CA ILE A 864 -18.21 -24.92 35.80
C ILE A 864 -19.69 -25.31 35.80
N GLU A 865 -20.16 -26.10 34.83
CA GLU A 865 -21.59 -26.39 34.64
C GLU A 865 -22.19 -27.52 35.48
N GLY A 866 -21.39 -28.34 36.18
CA GLY A 866 -21.90 -29.52 36.87
C GLY A 866 -21.23 -29.85 38.20
N ASP A 867 -21.97 -30.56 39.06
CA ASP A 867 -21.53 -31.10 40.36
C ASP A 867 -20.62 -32.33 40.18
N MET A 868 -19.75 -32.28 39.16
CA MET A 868 -18.80 -33.32 38.78
C MET A 868 -17.69 -33.40 39.84
N PRO A 869 -17.33 -34.59 40.35
CA PRO A 869 -16.16 -34.73 41.22
C PRO A 869 -14.92 -34.24 40.44
N MET A 870 -14.13 -33.36 41.08
CA MET A 870 -13.05 -32.63 40.42
C MET A 870 -12.20 -33.54 39.52
N LEU A 871 -12.19 -33.22 38.23
CA LEU A 871 -11.20 -33.74 37.30
C LEU A 871 -9.82 -33.34 37.83
N ASP A 872 -9.04 -34.35 38.23
CA ASP A 872 -7.67 -34.17 38.66
C ASP A 872 -6.88 -33.52 37.52
N ALA A 873 -5.97 -32.60 37.85
CA ALA A 873 -5.05 -32.02 36.88
C ALA A 873 -4.25 -33.12 36.16
N ALA A 874 -3.85 -34.17 36.90
CA ALA A 874 -3.19 -35.34 36.31
C ALA A 874 -4.07 -36.10 35.29
N ALA A 875 -5.39 -36.12 35.47
CA ALA A 875 -6.32 -36.74 34.53
C ALA A 875 -6.50 -35.88 33.27
N VAL A 876 -6.60 -34.56 33.42
CA VAL A 876 -6.65 -33.62 32.29
C VAL A 876 -5.35 -33.64 31.49
N GLU A 877 -4.20 -33.73 32.14
CA GLU A 877 -2.90 -33.88 31.47
C GLU A 877 -2.78 -35.24 30.75
N ALA A 878 -3.18 -36.35 31.38
CA ALA A 878 -3.18 -37.68 30.76
C ALA A 878 -4.10 -37.77 29.53
N LEU A 879 -5.29 -37.15 29.57
CA LEU A 879 -6.19 -37.10 28.42
C LEU A 879 -5.60 -36.28 27.26
N ASP A 880 -4.93 -35.18 27.56
CA ASP A 880 -4.34 -34.28 26.57
C ASP A 880 -3.02 -34.84 25.98
N GLU A 881 -2.26 -35.61 26.78
CA GLU A 881 -1.14 -36.44 26.30
C GLU A 881 -1.65 -37.56 25.38
N ALA A 882 -2.71 -38.27 25.76
CA ALA A 882 -3.34 -39.28 24.91
C ALA A 882 -3.89 -38.69 23.59
N CYS A 883 -4.50 -37.50 23.62
CA CYS A 883 -4.87 -36.77 22.41
C CYS A 883 -3.64 -36.44 21.55
N SER A 884 -2.53 -36.03 22.16
CA SER A 884 -1.27 -35.71 21.45
C SER A 884 -0.62 -36.97 20.85
N MET A 885 -0.74 -38.13 21.51
CA MET A 885 -0.34 -39.43 20.97
C MET A 885 -1.24 -39.87 19.80
N ALA A 886 -2.55 -39.63 19.87
CA ALA A 886 -3.48 -39.90 18.77
C ALA A 886 -3.21 -39.01 17.54
N GLN A 887 -2.87 -37.73 17.74
CA GLN A 887 -2.42 -36.82 16.68
C GLN A 887 -1.13 -37.35 16.02
N SER A 888 -0.09 -37.65 16.81
CA SER A 888 1.23 -38.04 16.28
C SER A 888 1.24 -39.44 15.64
N SER A 889 0.33 -40.33 16.03
CA SER A 889 0.14 -41.65 15.42
C SER A 889 -0.78 -41.67 14.17
N GLN A 890 -1.07 -40.50 13.60
CA GLN A 890 -1.81 -40.35 12.33
C GLN A 890 -3.20 -41.00 12.31
N TRP A 891 -4.00 -40.82 13.36
CA TRP A 891 -5.42 -41.21 13.38
C TRP A 891 -6.29 -40.58 12.26
N ALA A 892 -5.77 -39.57 11.54
CA ALA A 892 -6.46 -38.84 10.49
C ALA A 892 -6.28 -39.41 9.05
N VAL A 893 -5.66 -40.58 8.87
CA VAL A 893 -5.27 -41.10 7.54
C VAL A 893 -5.82 -42.52 7.24
N ARG A 894 -7.03 -42.83 7.71
CA ARG A 894 -7.85 -43.99 7.30
C ARG A 894 -9.34 -43.68 7.31
#